data_AF-A0A2A4YEG4-F1
#
_entry.id   AF-A0A2A4YEG4-F1
#
_cell.length_a   1.000
_cell.length_b   1.000
_cell.length_c   1.000
_cell.angle_alpha   90.00
_cell.angle_beta   90.00
_cell.angle_gamma   90.00
#
_symmetry.space_group_name_H-M   'P 1'
#
loop_
_entity.id
_entity.type
_entity.pdbx_description
1 polymer ?
#
loop_
_entity_poly.entity_id
_entity_poly.type
_entity_poly.pdbx_seq_one_letter_code
_entity_poly.pdbx_strand_id
1 'polypeptide(L)'
;MKNLLLSALLTSVGLTFFFNSTNAQVTPFQNIDVQNKTTTKKAVVKNKLRTKYLEDPTVTHTRPIGVNSNGKVQILDPFTIQIYKIDIANTILTMDVAVNSQILTNSGGIYMVQDDPLPNYPIDNCVVVPTLNGKYAILQPRDKGYYIEDFGAIPNDGLDDSQAIQKAINATINSPVTSQLNAGAGQFDLDTGVVATNPNGNNFTFLTLTISGNIPVYSPNQTYGSVTVFNLRDTSSFCLAIQKARNSVIENIVFQGPTTYQQSPTAILEGDDAYWGNKASINRNSPSCAIAIDPFFHTTSTANRYQKFQDYYTNTDRGGSSMLTIKGCSFVTNYIAIANNPSSGVLNGDNIRAENCHVKRCHTFWACGETQSRSNSIDNIYGLWLHTFVSGYLIGVQAGTLPTVTNVNLSGFTKQVLNVNSLFTPVRVSKSYFESIWSLGHANANNVSFDQCQIKFRRPSNEMFAPPYHLFAPQQCTFRDCSIEYFDNCKTKAPIMFRTNGLLISGGWIEGGVIVSNGYTNRGGDEIHNVRFENTRSKCLGYIGINNFGTPINNTKGILMGQEEISLNYVPVKFINNSNYNYNLYGVENAFIDIDSINKKAIIQVSDTGRYQVGDNLFTNVFVYPDSSDMLGSRSRSPLGFVSEIRKDTIIVNSVPHGFSEGIAPIYVASFPIFIQPVWGDFTSGSNIITNVITNQYPTVGLKIFNSAIPYGAYVKAINTTNNTITLSTNAIQTKPFDLIRNAPYKQEVEVSKNNWPLPNGVTTPFIKGATVRFTDPEALDSNFGWICVKGGINGTANTPVFKAVTW
;
A
#
# COMPACT_ATOMS: atom_id res chain seq x y z
N MET A 1 26.03 -29.65 42.25
CA MET A 1 26.08 -28.59 43.30
C MET A 1 25.23 -27.44 42.80
N LYS A 2 23.94 -27.39 43.17
CA LYS A 2 23.34 -26.58 44.25
C LYS A 2 23.54 -25.06 44.09
N ASN A 3 22.45 -24.40 43.69
CA ASN A 3 21.99 -23.01 43.86
C ASN A 3 22.82 -22.06 44.74
N LEU A 4 22.91 -20.78 44.34
CA LEU A 4 22.64 -19.60 45.22
C LEU A 4 22.65 -18.24 44.46
N LEU A 5 21.60 -17.43 44.71
CA LEU A 5 21.40 -15.94 44.70
C LEU A 5 22.02 -15.02 43.62
N LEU A 6 21.31 -14.09 42.95
CA LEU A 6 20.43 -12.96 43.34
C LEU A 6 21.15 -11.68 43.88
N SER A 7 21.15 -10.61 43.06
CA SER A 7 20.93 -9.16 43.37
C SER A 7 21.99 -8.10 42.94
N ALA A 8 21.44 -6.94 42.50
CA ALA A 8 21.98 -5.59 42.26
C ALA A 8 22.67 -5.32 40.89
N LEU A 9 22.41 -4.24 40.12
CA LEU A 9 22.22 -2.82 40.46
C LEU A 9 21.34 -2.03 39.43
N LEU A 10 20.66 -1.01 39.93
CA LEU A 10 19.93 0.08 39.24
C LEU A 10 20.84 1.28 38.91
N THR A 11 20.55 2.01 37.83
CA THR A 11 20.56 3.49 37.59
C THR A 11 20.63 3.72 36.05
N SER A 12 19.93 4.64 35.39
CA SER A 12 19.50 6.00 35.75
C SER A 12 18.21 6.43 35.01
N VAL A 13 17.48 7.33 35.67
CA VAL A 13 16.27 8.03 35.21
C VAL A 13 16.63 9.47 34.85
N GLY A 14 16.03 10.02 33.80
CA GLY A 14 16.02 11.45 33.51
C GLY A 14 14.65 11.86 32.99
N LEU A 15 13.78 12.36 33.88
CA LEU A 15 12.44 12.85 33.58
C LEU A 15 12.23 14.15 34.36
N THR A 16 12.04 15.26 33.64
CA THR A 16 11.84 16.60 34.20
C THR A 16 10.34 16.90 34.25
N PHE A 17 9.84 17.25 35.44
CA PHE A 17 8.47 17.72 35.69
C PHE A 17 8.37 19.24 35.63
N PHE A 18 7.24 19.77 35.14
CA PHE A 18 6.72 21.09 35.48
C PHE A 18 5.37 20.92 36.21
N PHE A 19 5.23 21.60 37.35
CA PHE A 19 4.00 21.71 38.13
C PHE A 19 3.06 22.78 37.55
N ASN A 20 1.74 22.55 37.63
CA ASN A 20 0.87 23.52 38.30
C ASN A 20 -0.46 22.91 38.78
N SER A 21 -0.82 23.29 40.00
CA SER A 21 -1.99 22.92 40.83
C SER A 21 -3.32 23.48 40.29
N THR A 22 -4.48 22.85 40.55
CA THR A 22 -5.31 23.16 41.73
C THR A 22 -6.24 22.01 42.17
N ASN A 23 -6.36 21.88 43.50
CA ASN A 23 -7.19 20.93 44.24
C ASN A 23 -8.65 21.42 44.36
N ALA A 24 -9.60 20.47 44.34
CA ALA A 24 -10.84 20.55 45.11
C ALA A 24 -11.14 19.17 45.72
N GLN A 25 -11.16 19.11 47.05
CA GLN A 25 -11.41 17.90 47.83
C GLN A 25 -12.92 17.59 47.93
N VAL A 26 -13.25 16.30 47.88
CA VAL A 26 -14.56 15.76 48.26
C VAL A 26 -14.41 14.96 49.54
N THR A 27 -15.09 15.38 50.61
CA THR A 27 -15.32 14.64 51.86
C THR A 27 -16.45 13.61 51.69
N PRO A 28 -16.38 12.41 52.28
CA PRO A 28 -17.46 11.41 52.22
C PRO A 28 -18.50 11.66 53.31
N PHE A 29 -19.79 11.60 52.94
CA PHE A 29 -20.90 11.65 53.89
C PHE A 29 -21.25 10.26 54.42
N GLN A 30 -21.61 10.25 55.71
CA GLN A 30 -21.94 9.14 56.57
C GLN A 30 -23.27 8.44 56.23
N ASN A 31 -23.32 7.17 56.61
CA ASN A 31 -24.50 6.33 56.73
C ASN A 31 -25.60 6.97 57.60
N ILE A 32 -26.85 6.93 57.12
CA ILE A 32 -28.04 7.04 57.96
C ILE A 32 -28.94 5.83 57.66
N ASP A 33 -29.29 5.16 58.73
CA ASP A 33 -30.10 3.96 58.85
C ASP A 33 -31.49 4.37 59.36
N VAL A 34 -32.59 4.10 58.62
CA VAL A 34 -33.97 4.21 59.16
C VAL A 34 -34.90 3.17 58.52
N GLN A 35 -35.12 2.12 59.31
CA GLN A 35 -36.36 1.40 59.66
C GLN A 35 -37.48 1.10 58.64
N ASN A 36 -37.81 -0.20 58.63
CA ASN A 36 -38.97 -0.88 58.08
C ASN A 36 -40.33 -0.34 58.56
N LYS A 37 -41.28 -0.22 57.63
CA LYS A 37 -42.72 -0.43 57.88
C LYS A 37 -43.41 -1.05 56.67
N THR A 38 -44.09 -2.17 56.94
CA THR A 38 -44.88 -3.04 56.08
C THR A 38 -46.19 -2.39 55.60
N THR A 39 -46.58 -2.53 54.32
CA THR A 39 -47.89 -3.11 53.89
C THR A 39 -48.11 -3.15 52.35
N THR A 40 -48.57 -4.34 51.90
CA THR A 40 -49.48 -4.69 50.79
C THR A 40 -49.17 -4.45 49.29
N LYS A 41 -49.44 -5.51 48.52
CA LYS A 41 -49.21 -5.79 47.09
C LYS A 41 -50.02 -4.91 46.12
N LYS A 42 -49.40 -4.56 44.98
CA LYS A 42 -50.01 -4.65 43.63
C LYS A 42 -48.92 -4.66 42.55
N ALA A 43 -49.01 -5.61 41.63
CA ALA A 43 -48.13 -5.74 40.48
C ALA A 43 -48.31 -4.54 39.53
N VAL A 44 -47.21 -3.89 39.16
CA VAL A 44 -47.17 -2.90 38.08
C VAL A 44 -45.96 -3.22 37.21
N VAL A 45 -46.24 -3.48 35.93
CA VAL A 45 -45.28 -3.64 34.84
C VAL A 45 -44.43 -2.37 34.75
N LYS A 46 -43.11 -2.49 34.92
CA LYS A 46 -42.17 -1.39 34.74
C LYS A 46 -41.88 -1.21 33.24
N ASN A 47 -42.59 -0.30 32.58
CA ASN A 47 -42.01 0.49 31.49
C ASN A 47 -41.64 1.85 32.08
N LYS A 48 -40.34 2.13 32.15
CA LYS A 48 -39.78 3.28 32.85
C LYS A 48 -39.43 4.37 31.83
N LEU A 49 -40.42 5.08 31.32
CA LEU A 49 -40.21 6.40 30.71
C LEU A 49 -40.23 7.44 31.84
N ARG A 50 -39.08 8.05 32.10
CA ARG A 50 -38.96 9.18 33.03
C ARG A 50 -39.21 10.47 32.25
N THR A 51 -40.43 11.00 32.31
CA THR A 51 -40.67 12.43 32.11
C THR A 51 -40.19 13.17 33.36
N LYS A 52 -39.18 14.03 33.19
CA LYS A 52 -38.75 14.97 34.23
C LYS A 52 -39.62 16.21 34.10
N TYR A 53 -40.24 16.61 35.20
CA TYR A 53 -41.05 17.83 35.34
C TYR A 53 -40.38 19.05 34.71
N LEU A 54 -41.09 19.71 33.80
CA LEU A 54 -40.95 21.13 33.47
C LEU A 54 -42.35 21.73 33.68
N GLU A 55 -42.60 22.25 34.88
CA GLU A 55 -43.67 23.20 35.08
C GLU A 55 -43.11 24.59 34.75
N ASP A 56 -43.75 25.23 33.76
CA ASP A 56 -43.96 26.66 33.52
C ASP A 56 -43.60 27.11 32.08
N PRO A 57 -44.60 27.32 31.21
CA PRO A 57 -44.43 28.03 29.94
C PRO A 57 -45.21 29.36 29.98
N THR A 58 -44.70 30.39 30.65
CA THR A 58 -45.11 31.77 30.36
C THR A 58 -43.94 32.75 30.41
N VAL A 59 -43.23 32.90 29.29
CA VAL A 59 -42.43 34.12 29.03
C VAL A 59 -43.14 34.91 27.94
N THR A 60 -43.91 35.92 28.35
CA THR A 60 -44.55 36.87 27.45
C THR A 60 -43.57 38.02 27.19
N HIS A 61 -43.03 38.13 25.98
CA HIS A 61 -42.34 39.35 25.57
C HIS A 61 -43.36 40.40 25.13
N THR A 62 -43.65 41.38 25.99
CA THR A 62 -44.35 42.61 25.61
C THR A 62 -43.49 43.44 24.67
N ARG A 63 -43.92 43.60 23.42
CA ARG A 63 -43.40 44.62 22.49
C ARG A 63 -44.15 45.95 22.67
N PRO A 64 -43.52 47.10 22.37
CA PRO A 64 -44.17 48.39 22.45
C PRO A 64 -45.19 48.55 21.31
N ILE A 65 -46.41 48.95 21.67
CA ILE A 65 -47.49 49.28 20.75
C ILE A 65 -47.23 50.71 20.23
N GLY A 66 -46.92 50.84 18.94
CA GLY A 66 -46.87 52.14 18.26
C GLY A 66 -48.24 52.53 17.75
N VAL A 67 -48.78 53.66 18.23
CA VAL A 67 -50.02 54.26 17.73
C VAL A 67 -49.65 55.26 16.63
N ASN A 68 -50.24 55.13 15.43
CA ASN A 68 -50.01 56.13 14.39
C ASN A 68 -50.75 57.44 14.73
N SER A 69 -50.42 58.54 14.03
CA SER A 69 -50.95 59.89 14.25
C SER A 69 -52.49 60.01 14.12
N ASN A 70 -53.18 58.95 13.70
CA ASN A 70 -54.62 58.91 13.50
C ASN A 70 -55.34 58.02 14.55
N GLY A 71 -54.66 57.59 15.61
CA GLY A 71 -55.27 56.83 16.71
C GLY A 71 -55.72 55.41 16.35
N LYS A 72 -55.33 54.90 15.17
CA LYS A 72 -55.59 53.51 14.79
C LYS A 72 -54.42 52.64 15.22
N VAL A 73 -54.72 51.64 16.06
CA VAL A 73 -53.81 50.53 16.37
C VAL A 73 -53.61 49.76 15.07
N GLN A 74 -52.43 49.87 14.48
CA GLN A 74 -52.04 49.10 13.31
C GLN A 74 -51.08 48.01 13.79
N ILE A 75 -51.56 46.77 13.78
CA ILE A 75 -50.68 45.60 13.96
C ILE A 75 -49.86 45.52 12.68
N LEU A 76 -48.58 45.89 12.78
CA LEU A 76 -47.61 45.69 11.70
C LEU A 76 -47.23 44.20 11.69
N ASP A 77 -47.64 43.52 10.62
CA ASP A 77 -47.43 42.12 10.24
C ASP A 77 -48.11 41.00 11.05
N PRO A 78 -48.82 40.05 10.40
CA PRO A 78 -49.59 39.01 11.06
C PRO A 78 -48.80 37.71 11.32
N PHE A 79 -47.52 37.79 11.69
CA PHE A 79 -46.76 36.59 12.09
C PHE A 79 -46.55 36.59 13.60
N THR A 80 -47.51 36.03 14.33
CA THR A 80 -47.32 35.69 15.75
C THR A 80 -46.39 34.48 15.84
N ILE A 81 -45.11 34.70 16.12
CA ILE A 81 -44.17 33.62 16.43
C ILE A 81 -44.44 33.19 17.88
N GLN A 82 -45.11 32.05 18.07
CA GLN A 82 -45.20 31.40 19.38
C GLN A 82 -44.10 30.33 19.47
N ILE A 83 -43.10 30.58 20.31
CA ILE A 83 -41.98 29.64 20.50
C ILE A 83 -42.41 28.62 21.56
N TYR A 84 -42.64 27.38 21.13
CA TYR A 84 -42.93 26.26 22.02
C TYR A 84 -41.72 25.34 22.12
N LYS A 85 -41.26 25.06 23.34
CA LYS A 85 -40.15 24.13 23.59
C LYS A 85 -40.70 22.71 23.69
N ILE A 86 -40.62 21.93 22.61
CA ILE A 86 -41.20 20.57 22.53
C ILE A 86 -40.11 19.54 22.23
N ASP A 87 -40.15 18.42 22.95
CA ASP A 87 -39.29 17.25 22.75
C ASP A 87 -40.10 16.20 21.95
N ILE A 88 -39.83 16.06 20.64
CA ILE A 88 -40.73 15.39 19.68
C ILE A 88 -40.45 13.89 19.56
N ALA A 89 -39.94 13.23 20.59
CA ALA A 89 -39.81 11.78 20.56
C ALA A 89 -41.21 11.10 20.62
N ASN A 90 -41.82 10.86 19.45
CA ASN A 90 -43.02 10.03 19.21
C ASN A 90 -44.39 10.55 19.70
N THR A 91 -44.71 11.84 19.58
CA THR A 91 -45.97 12.37 20.14
C THR A 91 -46.78 13.19 19.15
N ILE A 92 -48.11 13.00 19.15
CA ILE A 92 -49.09 13.95 18.60
C ILE A 92 -48.84 15.30 19.26
N LEU A 93 -48.76 16.38 18.50
CA LEU A 93 -48.65 17.72 19.09
C LEU A 93 -49.94 18.03 19.82
N THR A 94 -49.88 18.04 21.17
CA THR A 94 -51.04 18.22 22.05
C THR A 94 -51.50 19.68 22.17
N MET A 95 -51.01 20.56 21.30
CA MET A 95 -51.25 22.00 21.36
C MET A 95 -52.09 22.43 20.16
N ASP A 96 -53.04 23.33 20.39
CA ASP A 96 -53.77 24.02 19.33
C ASP A 96 -52.87 25.09 18.74
N VAL A 97 -52.40 24.87 17.51
CA VAL A 97 -51.50 25.79 16.83
C VAL A 97 -52.19 26.37 15.59
N ALA A 98 -52.15 27.69 15.44
CA ALA A 98 -52.74 28.37 14.28
C ALA A 98 -52.00 27.99 12.99
N VAL A 99 -52.72 27.98 11.88
CA VAL A 99 -52.14 27.77 10.54
C VAL A 99 -51.10 28.85 10.25
N ASN A 100 -50.03 28.51 9.55
CA ASN A 100 -48.87 29.35 9.26
C ASN A 100 -48.03 29.74 10.49
N SER A 101 -48.26 29.14 11.66
CA SER A 101 -47.37 29.29 12.80
C SER A 101 -46.09 28.47 12.62
N GLN A 102 -45.01 28.94 13.22
CA GLN A 102 -43.73 28.23 13.33
C GLN A 102 -43.57 27.60 14.71
N ILE A 103 -43.19 26.34 14.76
CA ILE A 103 -42.81 25.64 15.99
C ILE A 103 -41.30 25.38 15.92
N LEU A 104 -40.56 25.82 16.92
CA LEU A 104 -39.10 25.63 17.01
C LEU A 104 -38.78 24.49 17.98
N THR A 105 -38.03 23.49 17.54
CA THR A 105 -37.59 22.40 18.42
C THR A 105 -36.34 22.77 19.23
N ASN A 106 -36.01 21.97 20.24
CA ASN A 106 -34.74 22.08 20.97
C ASN A 106 -33.51 21.90 20.09
N SER A 107 -33.62 21.09 19.02
CA SER A 107 -32.54 20.89 18.05
C SER A 107 -32.37 22.09 17.10
N GLY A 108 -33.33 23.03 17.07
CA GLY A 108 -33.39 24.16 16.14
C GLY A 108 -34.18 23.88 14.85
N GLY A 109 -34.88 22.76 14.77
CA GLY A 109 -35.79 22.44 13.67
C GLY A 109 -37.02 23.32 13.68
N ILE A 110 -37.52 23.69 12.50
CA ILE A 110 -38.66 24.60 12.35
C ILE A 110 -39.79 23.82 11.68
N TYR A 111 -40.93 23.70 12.34
CA TYR A 111 -42.15 23.16 11.74
C TYR A 111 -43.09 24.28 11.33
N MET A 112 -43.66 24.18 10.13
CA MET A 112 -44.74 25.04 9.66
C MET A 112 -46.06 24.32 9.79
N VAL A 113 -47.05 24.95 10.45
CA VAL A 113 -48.39 24.36 10.59
C VAL A 113 -49.26 24.66 9.38
N GLN A 114 -49.85 23.64 8.78
CA GLN A 114 -50.72 23.69 7.60
C GLN A 114 -52.03 22.94 7.86
N ASP A 115 -53.11 23.33 7.18
CA ASP A 115 -54.42 22.66 7.30
C ASP A 115 -54.41 21.25 6.69
N ASP A 116 -53.70 21.08 5.57
CA ASP A 116 -53.59 19.82 4.85
C ASP A 116 -52.15 19.28 4.90
N PRO A 117 -51.95 17.95 4.86
CA PRO A 117 -50.62 17.41 4.69
C PRO A 117 -50.13 17.74 3.27
N LEU A 118 -48.84 18.04 3.11
CA LEU A 118 -48.28 18.26 1.77
C LEU A 118 -48.55 17.03 0.89
N PRO A 119 -49.07 17.21 -0.35
CA PRO A 119 -49.23 16.12 -1.28
C PRO A 119 -47.92 15.36 -1.43
N ASN A 120 -47.95 14.04 -1.24
CA ASN A 120 -46.81 13.12 -1.28
C ASN A 120 -45.94 13.02 0.00
N TYR A 121 -46.26 13.72 1.09
CA TYR A 121 -45.62 13.44 2.38
C TYR A 121 -46.48 12.48 3.21
N PRO A 122 -45.99 11.26 3.51
CA PRO A 122 -46.68 10.40 4.47
C PRO A 122 -46.65 11.05 5.85
N ILE A 123 -47.73 10.86 6.62
CA ILE A 123 -47.75 11.19 8.05
C ILE A 123 -46.81 10.19 8.73
N ASP A 124 -45.57 10.62 8.97
CA ASP A 124 -44.48 9.80 9.49
C ASP A 124 -44.15 10.10 10.96
N ASN A 125 -44.92 11.03 11.57
CA ASN A 125 -44.72 11.54 12.92
C ASN A 125 -43.31 12.10 13.16
N CYS A 126 -42.60 12.48 12.10
CA CYS A 126 -41.27 13.07 12.16
C CYS A 126 -41.21 14.33 11.30
N VAL A 127 -41.34 14.20 9.98
CA VAL A 127 -41.43 15.32 9.05
C VAL A 127 -42.83 15.91 9.06
N VAL A 128 -43.86 15.05 9.04
CA VAL A 128 -45.26 15.46 9.11
C VAL A 128 -45.86 14.91 10.39
N VAL A 129 -46.09 15.82 11.34
CA VAL A 129 -46.65 15.51 12.65
C VAL A 129 -48.10 15.98 12.71
N PRO A 130 -49.08 15.09 12.93
CA PRO A 130 -50.46 15.51 13.10
C PRO A 130 -50.60 16.28 14.41
N THR A 131 -51.35 17.37 14.35
CA THR A 131 -51.78 18.15 15.53
C THR A 131 -53.13 17.64 16.02
N LEU A 132 -53.50 17.94 17.26
CA LEU A 132 -54.81 17.56 17.81
C LEU A 132 -56.02 18.08 17.02
N ASN A 133 -55.86 19.16 16.24
CA ASN A 133 -56.96 19.83 15.54
C ASN A 133 -57.10 19.40 14.08
N GLY A 134 -56.50 18.26 13.70
CA GLY A 134 -56.53 17.76 12.33
C GLY A 134 -55.63 18.51 11.35
N LYS A 135 -54.84 19.48 11.84
CA LYS A 135 -53.78 20.17 11.08
C LYS A 135 -52.47 19.38 11.13
N TYR A 136 -51.50 19.78 10.34
CA TYR A 136 -50.21 19.13 10.22
C TYR A 136 -49.07 20.11 10.47
N ALA A 137 -48.12 19.73 11.33
CA ALA A 137 -46.86 20.42 11.49
C ALA A 137 -45.83 19.77 10.57
N ILE A 138 -45.24 20.56 9.66
CA ILE A 138 -44.33 20.06 8.62
C ILE A 138 -42.93 20.62 8.84
N LEU A 139 -41.96 19.74 9.09
CA LEU A 139 -40.56 20.08 9.27
C LEU A 139 -40.01 20.74 8.01
N GLN A 140 -39.57 21.98 8.15
CA GLN A 140 -38.90 22.73 7.12
C GLN A 140 -37.41 22.39 7.12
N PRO A 141 -36.81 22.16 5.94
CA PRO A 141 -35.36 22.08 5.84
C PRO A 141 -34.75 23.40 6.31
N ARG A 142 -33.60 23.32 6.98
CA ARG A 142 -32.81 24.49 7.34
C ARG A 142 -32.02 24.97 6.12
N ASP A 143 -31.15 25.97 6.31
CA ASP A 143 -30.26 26.52 5.28
C ASP A 143 -29.46 25.47 4.49
N LYS A 144 -29.12 24.35 5.13
CA LYS A 144 -28.36 23.23 4.52
C LYS A 144 -29.18 21.97 4.29
N GLY A 145 -30.50 22.00 4.47
CA GLY A 145 -31.35 20.79 4.43
C GLY A 145 -31.75 20.30 5.82
N TYR A 146 -32.03 18.99 5.93
CA TYR A 146 -32.41 18.39 7.21
C TYR A 146 -31.18 18.10 8.08
N TYR A 147 -31.39 18.01 9.40
CA TYR A 147 -30.37 17.64 10.38
C TYR A 147 -30.79 16.37 11.10
N ILE A 148 -29.88 15.44 11.36
CA ILE A 148 -30.21 14.18 12.06
C ILE A 148 -30.75 14.42 13.48
N GLU A 149 -30.37 15.53 14.10
CA GLU A 149 -30.84 15.98 15.41
C GLU A 149 -32.33 16.34 15.40
N ASP A 150 -32.88 16.74 14.24
CA ASP A 150 -34.32 16.97 14.10
C ASP A 150 -35.14 15.68 14.18
N PHE A 151 -34.46 14.52 14.06
CA PHE A 151 -35.06 13.20 14.13
C PHE A 151 -34.73 12.47 15.44
N GLY A 152 -34.15 13.19 16.40
CA GLY A 152 -33.87 12.70 17.76
C GLY A 152 -32.46 12.11 17.96
N ALA A 153 -31.53 12.31 17.01
CA ALA A 153 -30.14 11.95 17.23
C ALA A 153 -29.49 12.94 18.21
N ILE A 154 -28.73 12.46 19.19
CA ILE A 154 -28.13 13.30 20.23
C ILE A 154 -26.64 12.98 20.34
N PRO A 155 -25.74 13.89 19.92
CA PRO A 155 -24.32 13.58 19.94
C PRO A 155 -23.77 13.46 21.38
N ASN A 156 -22.89 12.48 21.58
CA ASN A 156 -22.12 12.21 22.80
C ASN A 156 -22.95 11.79 24.03
N ASP A 157 -24.18 11.29 23.86
CA ASP A 157 -24.99 10.78 24.97
C ASP A 157 -24.74 9.28 25.28
N GLY A 158 -24.02 8.59 24.39
CA GLY A 158 -23.69 7.17 24.52
C GLY A 158 -24.84 6.23 24.14
N LEU A 159 -25.93 6.74 23.59
CA LEU A 159 -27.13 5.97 23.19
C LEU A 159 -27.13 5.68 21.69
N ASP A 160 -27.96 4.72 21.27
CA ASP A 160 -28.06 4.34 19.85
C ASP A 160 -28.83 5.40 19.03
N ASP A 161 -28.14 6.02 18.08
CA ASP A 161 -28.68 7.01 17.14
C ASP A 161 -29.12 6.39 15.80
N SER A 162 -28.89 5.08 15.58
CA SER A 162 -29.15 4.43 14.29
C SER A 162 -30.57 4.64 13.78
N GLN A 163 -31.57 4.57 14.66
CA GLN A 163 -32.97 4.77 14.27
C GLN A 163 -33.27 6.22 13.88
N ALA A 164 -32.75 7.19 14.61
CA ALA A 164 -32.94 8.61 14.33
C ALA A 164 -32.29 9.00 13.01
N ILE A 165 -31.06 8.53 12.77
CA ILE A 165 -30.34 8.76 11.53
C ILE A 165 -31.04 8.07 10.35
N GLN A 166 -31.54 6.83 10.53
CA GLN A 166 -32.30 6.14 9.49
C GLN A 166 -33.59 6.90 9.12
N LYS A 167 -34.31 7.43 10.12
CA LYS A 167 -35.50 8.28 9.89
C LYS A 167 -35.12 9.53 9.10
N ALA A 168 -34.03 10.20 9.47
CA ALA A 168 -33.55 11.39 8.76
C ALA A 168 -33.18 11.09 7.29
N ILE A 169 -32.49 9.97 7.03
CA ILE A 169 -32.17 9.51 5.67
C ILE A 169 -33.45 9.27 4.87
N ASN A 170 -34.42 8.55 5.44
CA ASN A 170 -35.69 8.26 4.77
C ASN A 170 -36.47 9.55 4.47
N ALA A 171 -36.49 10.50 5.41
CA ALA A 171 -37.11 11.81 5.24
C ALA A 171 -36.46 12.60 4.10
N THR A 172 -35.13 12.67 4.05
CA THR A 172 -34.41 13.38 2.99
C THR A 172 -34.60 12.73 1.62
N ILE A 173 -34.53 11.39 1.52
CA ILE A 173 -34.70 10.68 0.23
C ILE A 173 -36.11 10.90 -0.35
N ASN A 174 -37.13 10.95 0.51
CA ASN A 174 -38.52 11.17 0.09
C ASN A 174 -38.91 12.65 -0.01
N SER A 175 -37.99 13.57 0.30
CA SER A 175 -38.28 14.99 0.32
C SER A 175 -38.28 15.59 -1.10
N PRO A 176 -39.38 16.24 -1.53
CA PRO A 176 -39.38 17.07 -2.74
C PRO A 176 -38.62 18.39 -2.59
N VAL A 177 -38.21 18.80 -1.38
CA VAL A 177 -37.61 20.13 -1.14
C VAL A 177 -36.10 20.10 -0.94
N THR A 178 -35.54 18.99 -0.45
CA THR A 178 -34.09 18.88 -0.26
C THR A 178 -33.59 17.46 -0.43
N SER A 179 -32.40 17.31 -1.00
CA SER A 179 -31.64 16.06 -1.02
C SER A 179 -30.44 16.10 -0.05
N GLN A 180 -30.41 17.09 0.85
CA GLN A 180 -29.30 17.34 1.77
C GLN A 180 -29.69 16.93 3.19
N LEU A 181 -28.84 16.10 3.80
CA LEU A 181 -28.88 15.69 5.18
C LEU A 181 -27.58 16.09 5.86
N ASN A 182 -27.67 16.74 7.01
CA ASN A 182 -26.52 17.17 7.79
C ASN A 182 -26.50 16.47 9.14
N ALA A 183 -25.30 16.35 9.68
CA ALA A 183 -25.08 15.99 11.06
C ALA A 183 -24.25 17.10 11.72
N GLY A 184 -24.68 17.53 12.89
CA GLY A 184 -23.92 18.45 13.72
C GLY A 184 -22.66 17.80 14.28
N ALA A 185 -22.00 18.55 15.15
CA ALA A 185 -20.72 18.14 15.73
C ALA A 185 -20.91 17.14 16.87
N GLY A 186 -20.00 16.18 16.99
CA GLY A 186 -19.96 15.19 18.06
C GLY A 186 -20.08 13.75 17.56
N GLN A 187 -20.08 12.82 18.51
CA GLN A 187 -20.15 11.39 18.25
C GLN A 187 -21.59 10.88 18.32
N PHE A 188 -22.04 10.25 17.26
CA PHE A 188 -23.31 9.53 17.18
C PHE A 188 -23.00 8.04 17.18
N ASP A 189 -23.58 7.31 18.13
CA ASP A 189 -23.29 5.89 18.30
C ASP A 189 -24.31 5.04 17.51
N LEU A 190 -23.81 4.03 16.80
CA LEU A 190 -24.62 3.16 15.96
C LEU A 190 -24.53 1.71 16.44
N ASP A 191 -25.61 1.17 17.01
CA ASP A 191 -25.71 -0.26 17.36
C ASP A 191 -25.98 -1.13 16.12
N THR A 192 -26.41 -0.51 15.01
CA THR A 192 -26.57 -1.12 13.69
C THR A 192 -26.30 -0.10 12.58
N GLY A 193 -25.86 -0.54 11.40
CA GLY A 193 -25.70 0.36 10.25
C GLY A 193 -26.98 1.05 9.81
N VAL A 194 -26.84 2.14 9.04
CA VAL A 194 -27.95 2.84 8.39
C VAL A 194 -27.92 2.67 6.88
N VAL A 195 -29.08 2.69 6.23
CA VAL A 195 -29.25 2.39 4.81
C VAL A 195 -29.88 3.58 4.07
N ALA A 196 -29.17 4.06 3.05
CA ALA A 196 -29.69 4.96 2.03
C ALA A 196 -30.11 4.17 0.79
N THR A 197 -31.42 3.96 0.62
CA THR A 197 -31.99 3.31 -0.55
C THR A 197 -33.36 3.90 -0.87
N ASN A 198 -33.78 3.84 -2.13
CA ASN A 198 -35.15 4.14 -2.53
C ASN A 198 -35.92 2.81 -2.73
N PRO A 199 -36.60 2.28 -1.70
CA PRO A 199 -37.27 0.98 -1.79
C PRO A 199 -38.46 1.00 -2.75
N ASN A 200 -39.02 2.18 -3.03
CA ASN A 200 -40.16 2.37 -3.93
C ASN A 200 -39.73 2.69 -5.37
N GLY A 201 -38.43 2.79 -5.63
CA GLY A 201 -37.88 3.08 -6.96
C GLY A 201 -38.09 1.92 -7.92
N ASN A 202 -38.43 2.21 -9.17
CA ASN A 202 -38.33 1.21 -10.24
C ASN A 202 -36.85 0.89 -10.52
N ASN A 203 -36.58 -0.09 -11.39
CA ASN A 203 -35.21 -0.50 -11.73
C ASN A 203 -34.30 0.64 -12.26
N PHE A 204 -34.88 1.75 -12.72
CA PHE A 204 -34.16 2.89 -13.28
C PHE A 204 -34.17 4.13 -12.37
N THR A 205 -34.75 4.03 -11.18
CA THR A 205 -34.82 5.13 -10.22
C THR A 205 -33.57 5.11 -9.36
N PHE A 206 -32.76 6.16 -9.47
CA PHE A 206 -31.58 6.34 -8.64
C PHE A 206 -31.90 7.27 -7.48
N LEU A 207 -31.39 6.99 -6.29
CA LEU A 207 -31.43 7.97 -5.20
C LEU A 207 -30.35 9.04 -5.41
N THR A 208 -30.66 10.28 -5.07
CA THR A 208 -29.68 11.37 -4.97
C THR A 208 -29.72 11.90 -3.55
N LEU A 209 -28.60 11.80 -2.84
CA LEU A 209 -28.50 12.21 -1.44
C LEU A 209 -27.12 12.82 -1.18
N THR A 210 -27.10 13.95 -0.48
CA THR A 210 -25.88 14.51 0.12
C THR A 210 -25.97 14.33 1.63
N ILE A 211 -25.04 13.56 2.22
CA ILE A 211 -24.89 13.43 3.67
C ILE A 211 -23.60 14.14 4.07
N SER A 212 -23.73 15.17 4.91
CA SER A 212 -22.62 16.04 5.31
C SER A 212 -22.44 16.07 6.82
N GLY A 213 -21.21 15.88 7.30
CA GLY A 213 -20.84 16.22 8.67
C GLY A 213 -20.51 17.71 8.84
N ASN A 214 -20.33 18.14 10.09
CA ASN A 214 -20.21 19.55 10.47
C ASN A 214 -19.02 20.28 9.82
N ILE A 215 -17.82 19.70 9.86
CA ILE A 215 -16.59 20.27 9.26
C ILE A 215 -15.70 19.16 8.66
N PRO A 216 -14.89 19.46 7.64
CA PRO A 216 -13.97 18.50 7.05
C PRO A 216 -12.96 17.92 8.05
N VAL A 217 -12.64 16.63 7.89
CA VAL A 217 -11.71 15.94 8.79
C VAL A 217 -10.24 16.37 8.60
N TYR A 218 -9.95 17.34 7.74
CA TYR A 218 -8.62 17.94 7.58
C TYR A 218 -8.61 19.45 7.80
N SER A 219 -9.66 20.01 8.40
CA SER A 219 -9.70 21.43 8.74
C SER A 219 -8.66 21.76 9.83
N PRO A 220 -7.91 22.87 9.76
CA PRO A 220 -7.05 23.32 10.87
C PRO A 220 -7.78 23.44 12.22
N ASN A 221 -9.12 23.55 12.18
CA ASN A 221 -9.99 23.72 13.34
C ASN A 221 -10.49 22.37 13.93
N GLN A 222 -9.77 21.27 13.71
CA GLN A 222 -10.10 19.98 14.35
C GLN A 222 -9.85 20.06 15.86
N THR A 223 -10.91 20.11 16.63
CA THR A 223 -10.89 19.87 18.07
C THR A 223 -11.79 18.67 18.36
N TYR A 224 -11.47 17.84 19.35
CA TYR A 224 -12.37 16.78 19.76
C TYR A 224 -13.77 17.36 20.03
N GLY A 225 -14.79 16.79 19.39
CA GLY A 225 -16.18 17.28 19.44
C GLY A 225 -16.56 18.33 18.38
N SER A 226 -15.65 18.81 17.51
CA SER A 226 -16.02 19.73 16.40
C SER A 226 -16.34 19.03 15.08
N VAL A 227 -15.94 17.76 14.93
CA VAL A 227 -16.27 16.90 13.78
C VAL A 227 -17.48 16.02 14.08
N THR A 228 -18.16 15.56 13.03
CA THR A 228 -19.18 14.50 13.13
C THR A 228 -18.50 13.14 13.12
N VAL A 229 -18.82 12.29 14.10
CA VAL A 229 -18.35 10.91 14.16
C VAL A 229 -19.54 9.97 14.14
N PHE A 230 -19.55 9.01 13.21
CA PHE A 230 -20.44 7.85 13.24
C PHE A 230 -19.66 6.67 13.80
N ASN A 231 -19.99 6.27 15.02
CA ASN A 231 -19.27 5.21 15.76
C ASN A 231 -20.07 3.90 15.74
N LEU A 232 -19.70 2.99 14.84
CA LEU A 232 -20.34 1.69 14.71
C LEU A 232 -19.83 0.72 15.78
N ARG A 233 -20.75 0.12 16.52
CA ARG A 233 -20.47 -0.90 17.55
C ARG A 233 -20.58 -2.34 17.04
N ASP A 234 -21.30 -2.56 15.93
CA ASP A 234 -21.52 -3.88 15.34
C ASP A 234 -20.35 -4.32 14.45
N THR A 235 -19.67 -5.40 14.86
CA THR A 235 -18.53 -5.99 14.14
C THR A 235 -18.92 -6.74 12.87
N SER A 236 -20.22 -6.93 12.61
CA SER A 236 -20.75 -7.68 11.47
C SER A 236 -21.56 -6.83 10.48
N SER A 237 -21.45 -5.50 10.59
CA SER A 237 -22.25 -4.54 9.82
C SER A 237 -21.40 -3.46 9.14
N PHE A 238 -22.08 -2.53 8.48
CA PHE A 238 -21.53 -1.31 7.91
C PHE A 238 -21.94 -0.08 8.75
N CYS A 239 -21.26 1.06 8.63
CA CYS A 239 -21.80 2.31 9.19
C CYS A 239 -22.93 2.84 8.28
N LEU A 240 -22.66 2.96 6.98
CA LEU A 240 -23.60 3.45 5.98
C LEU A 240 -23.61 2.51 4.76
N ALA A 241 -24.78 1.97 4.42
CA ALA A 241 -25.01 1.35 3.13
C ALA A 241 -25.70 2.34 2.19
N ILE A 242 -25.29 2.37 0.93
CA ILE A 242 -25.94 3.15 -0.11
C ILE A 242 -26.21 2.25 -1.33
N GLN A 243 -27.44 2.24 -1.82
CA GLN A 243 -27.88 1.30 -2.85
C GLN A 243 -28.58 2.06 -3.98
N LYS A 244 -28.17 1.81 -5.24
CA LYS A 244 -28.71 2.47 -6.45
C LYS A 244 -28.68 4.00 -6.34
N ALA A 245 -27.55 4.55 -5.92
CA ALA A 245 -27.35 5.98 -5.84
C ALA A 245 -26.69 6.55 -7.09
N ARG A 246 -27.11 7.75 -7.48
CA ARG A 246 -26.47 8.55 -8.52
C ARG A 246 -26.28 9.98 -8.04
N ASN A 247 -25.15 10.59 -8.41
CA ASN A 247 -24.82 11.98 -8.05
C ASN A 247 -24.91 12.25 -6.54
N SER A 248 -24.65 11.24 -5.72
CA SER A 248 -24.74 11.33 -4.27
C SER A 248 -23.38 11.69 -3.67
N VAL A 249 -23.40 12.43 -2.56
CA VAL A 249 -22.19 12.93 -1.89
C VAL A 249 -22.22 12.48 -0.43
N ILE A 250 -21.10 11.95 0.05
CA ILE A 250 -20.87 11.65 1.45
C ILE A 250 -19.64 12.47 1.86
N GLU A 251 -19.81 13.42 2.77
CA GLU A 251 -18.72 14.35 3.10
C GLU A 251 -18.56 14.63 4.59
N ASN A 252 -17.32 14.89 5.00
CA ASN A 252 -16.99 15.47 6.31
C ASN A 252 -17.40 14.62 7.53
N ILE A 253 -17.49 13.30 7.37
CA ILE A 253 -17.84 12.36 8.47
C ILE A 253 -16.62 11.53 8.84
N VAL A 254 -16.39 11.36 10.14
CA VAL A 254 -15.51 10.33 10.67
C VAL A 254 -16.32 9.05 10.84
N PHE A 255 -16.00 8.02 10.07
CA PHE A 255 -16.51 6.67 10.27
C PHE A 255 -15.54 5.93 11.19
N GLN A 256 -16.02 5.61 12.38
CA GLN A 256 -15.27 4.83 13.36
C GLN A 256 -15.89 3.44 13.46
N GLY A 257 -15.10 2.42 13.17
CA GLY A 257 -15.50 1.03 13.32
C GLY A 257 -15.16 0.45 14.70
N PRO A 258 -15.72 -0.73 15.01
CA PRO A 258 -15.61 -1.35 16.32
C PRO A 258 -14.26 -2.01 16.60
N THR A 259 -13.34 -2.05 15.63
CA THR A 259 -12.17 -2.95 15.70
C THR A 259 -10.87 -2.26 16.08
N THR A 260 -10.33 -2.58 17.26
CA THR A 260 -9.01 -2.06 17.64
C THR A 260 -7.88 -2.95 17.08
N TYR A 261 -7.15 -2.45 16.09
CA TYR A 261 -5.95 -3.09 15.55
C TYR A 261 -4.68 -2.54 16.20
N GLN A 262 -3.70 -3.43 16.42
CA GLN A 262 -2.40 -3.06 16.93
C GLN A 262 -1.60 -2.29 15.86
N GLN A 263 -0.89 -1.24 16.29
CA GLN A 263 -0.04 -0.41 15.44
C GLN A 263 1.40 -0.89 15.53
N SER A 264 1.64 -2.12 15.08
CA SER A 264 2.99 -2.62 14.90
C SER A 264 3.14 -3.27 13.53
N PRO A 265 4.31 -3.15 12.90
CA PRO A 265 4.57 -3.85 11.65
C PRO A 265 4.34 -5.35 11.75
N THR A 266 4.80 -5.98 12.83
CA THR A 266 4.64 -7.41 13.11
C THR A 266 3.15 -7.80 13.16
N ALA A 267 2.32 -7.08 13.90
CA ALA A 267 0.89 -7.41 14.00
C ALA A 267 0.13 -7.24 12.68
N ILE A 268 0.52 -6.27 11.84
CA ILE A 268 -0.11 -6.08 10.52
C ILE A 268 0.35 -7.15 9.53
N LEU A 269 1.60 -7.62 9.63
CA LEU A 269 2.15 -8.62 8.72
C LEU A 269 1.69 -10.03 9.04
N GLU A 270 1.84 -10.41 10.30
CA GLU A 270 1.59 -11.75 10.84
C GLU A 270 0.13 -11.93 11.28
N GLY A 271 -0.68 -10.86 11.23
CA GLY A 271 -2.11 -10.93 11.53
C GLY A 271 -2.83 -11.84 10.54
N ASP A 272 -3.30 -12.99 11.02
CA ASP A 272 -4.08 -13.98 10.29
C ASP A 272 -5.58 -13.63 10.25
N ASP A 273 -6.38 -14.49 9.62
CA ASP A 273 -7.84 -14.36 9.61
C ASP A 273 -8.44 -14.37 11.01
N ALA A 274 -7.78 -14.95 12.02
CA ALA A 274 -8.22 -14.85 13.41
C ALA A 274 -7.94 -13.44 13.98
N TYR A 275 -6.79 -12.84 13.69
CA TYR A 275 -6.46 -11.48 14.10
C TYR A 275 -7.44 -10.44 13.53
N TRP A 276 -7.83 -10.58 12.26
CA TRP A 276 -8.77 -9.68 11.60
C TRP A 276 -10.24 -10.08 11.81
N GLY A 277 -10.55 -11.36 11.69
CA GLY A 277 -11.91 -11.93 11.69
C GLY A 277 -12.54 -12.16 13.05
N ASN A 278 -11.76 -12.34 14.13
CA ASN A 278 -12.32 -12.29 15.49
C ASN A 278 -12.82 -10.88 15.84
N LYS A 279 -12.36 -9.87 15.11
CA LYS A 279 -12.69 -8.46 15.37
C LYS A 279 -13.80 -7.97 14.44
N ALA A 280 -13.92 -8.50 13.23
CA ALA A 280 -14.88 -8.03 12.23
C ALA A 280 -15.34 -9.16 11.29
N SER A 281 -16.55 -9.06 10.73
CA SER A 281 -16.99 -9.92 9.64
C SER A 281 -16.04 -9.79 8.44
N ILE A 282 -15.47 -10.92 8.03
CA ILE A 282 -14.65 -11.05 6.81
C ILE A 282 -15.45 -11.66 5.65
N ASN A 283 -16.78 -11.78 5.79
CA ASN A 283 -17.62 -12.33 4.73
C ASN A 283 -17.51 -11.48 3.48
N ARG A 284 -17.11 -12.07 2.35
CA ARG A 284 -16.90 -11.32 1.09
C ARG A 284 -18.15 -10.58 0.57
N ASN A 285 -19.36 -11.05 0.92
CA ASN A 285 -20.63 -10.44 0.51
C ASN A 285 -21.25 -9.51 1.56
N SER A 286 -20.77 -9.59 2.80
CA SER A 286 -21.24 -8.77 3.93
C SER A 286 -20.08 -8.45 4.89
N PRO A 287 -19.01 -7.81 4.38
CA PRO A 287 -17.85 -7.51 5.21
C PRO A 287 -18.18 -6.42 6.22
N SER A 288 -17.50 -6.39 7.36
CA SER A 288 -17.56 -5.20 8.20
C SER A 288 -16.91 -4.03 7.48
N CYS A 289 -17.62 -2.91 7.34
CA CYS A 289 -17.06 -1.75 6.66
C CYS A 289 -17.59 -0.39 7.15
N ALA A 290 -16.96 0.71 6.76
CA ALA A 290 -17.56 2.03 6.99
C ALA A 290 -18.68 2.30 5.99
N ILE A 291 -18.37 2.25 4.69
CA ILE A 291 -19.34 2.49 3.62
C ILE A 291 -19.47 1.23 2.76
N ALA A 292 -20.70 0.73 2.63
CA ALA A 292 -21.06 -0.34 1.70
C ALA A 292 -21.83 0.24 0.51
N ILE A 293 -21.30 0.12 -0.70
CA ILE A 293 -21.97 0.57 -1.94
C ILE A 293 -22.57 -0.64 -2.63
N ASP A 294 -23.88 -0.59 -2.85
CA ASP A 294 -24.71 -1.65 -3.39
C ASP A 294 -24.54 -3.05 -2.74
N PRO A 295 -24.69 -3.18 -1.41
CA PRO A 295 -24.52 -4.45 -0.73
C PRO A 295 -25.68 -5.44 -0.90
N PHE A 296 -26.81 -5.02 -1.47
CA PHE A 296 -28.04 -5.81 -1.43
C PHE A 296 -28.42 -6.37 -2.81
N PHE A 297 -28.39 -7.70 -2.92
CA PHE A 297 -28.85 -8.41 -4.12
C PHE A 297 -29.52 -9.74 -3.78
N HIS A 298 -30.72 -9.98 -4.33
CA HIS A 298 -31.59 -11.08 -3.90
C HIS A 298 -30.96 -12.49 -4.00
N THR A 299 -30.07 -12.75 -4.97
CA THR A 299 -29.43 -14.07 -5.11
C THR A 299 -28.30 -14.32 -4.12
N THR A 300 -27.90 -13.31 -3.33
CA THR A 300 -26.93 -13.51 -2.24
C THR A 300 -27.53 -14.50 -1.25
N SER A 301 -26.85 -15.62 -1.00
CA SER A 301 -27.35 -16.64 -0.07
C SER A 301 -27.53 -16.08 1.34
N THR A 302 -28.56 -16.49 2.08
CA THR A 302 -28.89 -15.96 3.42
C THR A 302 -27.73 -15.96 4.41
N ALA A 303 -26.90 -17.01 4.41
CA ALA A 303 -25.71 -17.12 5.27
C ALA A 303 -24.63 -16.06 4.97
N ASN A 304 -24.66 -15.46 3.78
CA ASN A 304 -23.70 -14.46 3.31
C ASN A 304 -24.27 -13.04 3.29
N ARG A 305 -25.50 -12.84 3.73
CA ARG A 305 -26.16 -11.53 3.83
C ARG A 305 -25.82 -10.85 5.15
N TYR A 306 -25.93 -9.52 5.18
CA TYR A 306 -25.96 -8.78 6.44
C TYR A 306 -27.21 -9.18 7.24
N GLN A 307 -27.01 -9.85 8.37
CA GLN A 307 -28.10 -10.56 9.08
C GLN A 307 -29.20 -9.64 9.61
N LYS A 308 -28.87 -8.39 9.97
CA LYS A 308 -29.86 -7.39 10.42
C LYS A 308 -30.58 -6.66 9.27
N PHE A 309 -30.22 -6.93 8.02
CA PHE A 309 -30.69 -6.20 6.83
C PHE A 309 -31.24 -7.14 5.75
N GLN A 310 -31.78 -8.30 6.16
CA GLN A 310 -32.30 -9.32 5.25
C GLN A 310 -33.37 -8.76 4.31
N ASP A 311 -34.21 -7.85 4.80
CA ASP A 311 -35.32 -7.26 4.07
C ASP A 311 -34.88 -6.34 2.91
N TYR A 312 -33.62 -5.90 2.91
CA TYR A 312 -33.07 -5.09 1.82
C TYR A 312 -32.60 -5.93 0.63
N TYR A 313 -32.44 -7.25 0.78
CA TYR A 313 -32.01 -8.18 -0.29
C TYR A 313 -33.17 -8.55 -1.24
N THR A 314 -33.90 -7.54 -1.71
CA THR A 314 -35.03 -7.66 -2.64
C THR A 314 -34.66 -7.27 -4.06
N ASN A 315 -33.52 -6.59 -4.26
CA ASN A 315 -33.10 -6.11 -5.57
C ASN A 315 -32.84 -7.27 -6.55
N THR A 316 -33.62 -7.30 -7.63
CA THR A 316 -33.50 -8.26 -8.74
C THR A 316 -32.74 -7.70 -9.93
N ASP A 317 -32.68 -6.37 -10.04
CA ASP A 317 -31.97 -5.68 -11.10
C ASP A 317 -30.48 -5.56 -10.78
N ARG A 318 -29.67 -5.77 -11.81
CA ARG A 318 -28.22 -5.73 -11.71
C ARG A 318 -27.67 -4.31 -11.78
N GLY A 319 -28.51 -3.28 -11.92
CA GLY A 319 -28.08 -1.88 -11.84
C GLY A 319 -27.49 -1.52 -10.47
N GLY A 320 -26.34 -0.85 -10.50
CA GLY A 320 -25.63 -0.34 -9.32
C GLY A 320 -25.56 1.19 -9.28
N SER A 321 -24.85 1.67 -8.27
CA SER A 321 -24.61 3.07 -7.99
C SER A 321 -23.54 3.66 -8.91
N SER A 322 -23.69 4.92 -9.29
CA SER A 322 -22.67 5.62 -10.08
C SER A 322 -22.52 7.10 -9.73
N MET A 323 -21.39 7.71 -10.05
CA MET A 323 -21.17 9.15 -9.79
C MET A 323 -21.30 9.51 -8.29
N LEU A 324 -20.88 8.62 -7.39
CA LEU A 324 -20.76 8.95 -5.96
C LEU A 324 -19.46 9.69 -5.70
N THR A 325 -19.52 10.66 -4.80
CA THR A 325 -18.32 11.32 -4.26
C THR A 325 -18.28 11.16 -2.75
N ILE A 326 -17.20 10.59 -2.25
CA ILE A 326 -16.87 10.44 -0.84
C ILE A 326 -15.72 11.41 -0.57
N LYS A 327 -15.93 12.49 0.17
CA LYS A 327 -14.89 13.54 0.31
C LYS A 327 -14.74 14.12 1.71
N GLY A 328 -13.50 14.41 2.12
CA GLY A 328 -13.26 15.01 3.44
C GLY A 328 -13.57 14.08 4.61
N CYS A 329 -13.76 12.78 4.37
CA CYS A 329 -14.10 11.78 5.38
C CYS A 329 -12.84 11.18 6.03
N SER A 330 -13.00 10.61 7.22
CA SER A 330 -11.97 9.78 7.85
C SER A 330 -12.51 8.41 8.20
N PHE A 331 -11.69 7.39 7.99
CA PHE A 331 -12.02 6.00 8.26
C PHE A 331 -11.06 5.46 9.31
N VAL A 332 -11.59 5.02 10.44
CA VAL A 332 -10.80 4.61 11.59
C VAL A 332 -11.32 3.27 12.08
N THR A 333 -10.43 2.31 12.30
CA THR A 333 -10.77 1.04 12.98
C THR A 333 -11.91 0.27 12.30
N ASN A 334 -11.95 0.30 10.96
CA ASN A 334 -12.85 -0.52 10.16
C ASN A 334 -12.07 -1.69 9.54
N TYR A 335 -12.71 -2.84 9.31
CA TYR A 335 -12.09 -3.87 8.48
C TYR A 335 -11.90 -3.34 7.05
N ILE A 336 -12.98 -2.95 6.37
CA ILE A 336 -12.91 -2.24 5.08
C ILE A 336 -13.42 -0.81 5.24
N ALA A 337 -12.73 0.22 4.75
CA ALA A 337 -13.31 1.56 4.76
C ALA A 337 -14.43 1.68 3.71
N ILE A 338 -14.13 1.42 2.43
CA ILE A 338 -15.11 1.50 1.34
C ILE A 338 -15.20 0.12 0.67
N ALA A 339 -16.37 -0.51 0.77
CA ALA A 339 -16.71 -1.76 0.09
C ALA A 339 -17.62 -1.47 -1.10
N ASN A 340 -17.04 -1.45 -2.31
CA ASN A 340 -17.78 -1.18 -3.55
C ASN A 340 -18.26 -2.49 -4.22
N ASN A 341 -19.58 -2.65 -4.29
CA ASN A 341 -20.28 -3.86 -4.76
C ASN A 341 -19.79 -5.13 -4.04
N PRO A 342 -20.00 -5.27 -2.72
CA PRO A 342 -19.65 -6.49 -2.03
C PRO A 342 -20.58 -7.65 -2.42
N SER A 343 -21.81 -7.38 -2.89
CA SER A 343 -22.71 -8.43 -3.37
C SER A 343 -22.30 -8.95 -4.76
N SER A 344 -22.33 -10.27 -4.95
CA SER A 344 -21.88 -10.93 -6.20
C SER A 344 -22.85 -10.80 -7.39
N GLY A 345 -23.81 -9.87 -7.36
CA GLY A 345 -24.91 -9.82 -8.33
C GLY A 345 -25.30 -8.44 -8.81
N VAL A 346 -24.98 -7.38 -8.06
CA VAL A 346 -25.06 -6.01 -8.56
C VAL A 346 -23.87 -5.74 -9.47
N LEU A 347 -24.16 -5.21 -10.65
CA LEU A 347 -23.19 -4.72 -11.61
C LEU A 347 -23.15 -3.19 -11.57
N ASN A 348 -22.12 -2.56 -12.15
CA ASN A 348 -22.02 -1.10 -12.34
C ASN A 348 -21.83 -0.26 -11.06
N GLY A 349 -20.72 -0.45 -10.34
CA GLY A 349 -20.23 0.52 -9.35
C GLY A 349 -19.25 1.52 -9.97
N ASP A 350 -19.74 2.31 -10.92
CA ASP A 350 -18.94 3.14 -11.82
C ASP A 350 -18.76 4.58 -11.31
N ASN A 351 -17.61 5.20 -11.60
CA ASN A 351 -17.37 6.62 -11.33
C ASN A 351 -17.60 7.00 -9.85
N ILE A 352 -17.22 6.11 -8.94
CA ILE A 352 -17.15 6.35 -7.50
C ILE A 352 -15.80 6.98 -7.19
N ARG A 353 -15.82 8.10 -6.48
CA ARG A 353 -14.64 8.91 -6.19
C ARG A 353 -14.43 9.04 -4.69
N ALA A 354 -13.21 8.78 -4.21
CA ALA A 354 -12.78 9.15 -2.87
C ALA A 354 -11.73 10.27 -2.94
N GLU A 355 -12.01 11.40 -2.30
CA GLU A 355 -11.22 12.64 -2.43
C GLU A 355 -10.93 13.25 -1.04
N ASN A 356 -9.69 13.69 -0.78
CA ASN A 356 -9.36 14.40 0.47
C ASN A 356 -9.73 13.59 1.74
N CYS A 357 -9.52 12.27 1.74
CA CYS A 357 -9.91 11.40 2.85
C CYS A 357 -8.72 10.92 3.69
N HIS A 358 -9.01 10.52 4.92
CA HIS A 358 -8.06 9.93 5.86
C HIS A 358 -8.40 8.47 6.10
N VAL A 359 -7.40 7.60 6.17
CA VAL A 359 -7.63 6.21 6.56
C VAL A 359 -6.57 5.75 7.55
N LYS A 360 -7.02 5.20 8.68
CA LYS A 360 -6.13 4.82 9.77
C LYS A 360 -6.58 3.55 10.44
N ARG A 361 -5.65 2.60 10.61
CA ARG A 361 -5.91 1.32 11.29
C ARG A 361 -7.10 0.61 10.65
N CYS A 362 -7.08 0.48 9.33
CA CYS A 362 -8.05 -0.35 8.62
C CYS A 362 -7.32 -1.55 8.02
N HIS A 363 -8.02 -2.68 7.84
CA HIS A 363 -7.44 -3.75 7.03
C HIS A 363 -7.31 -3.26 5.58
N THR A 364 -8.40 -2.77 5.00
CA THR A 364 -8.42 -2.27 3.62
C THR A 364 -9.03 -0.88 3.53
N PHE A 365 -8.43 0.04 2.78
CA PHE A 365 -9.10 1.31 2.47
C PHE A 365 -10.20 1.10 1.42
N TRP A 366 -9.84 0.65 0.22
CA TRP A 366 -10.81 0.45 -0.85
C TRP A 366 -10.87 -1.01 -1.28
N ALA A 367 -12.04 -1.63 -1.22
CA ALA A 367 -12.29 -2.94 -1.80
C ALA A 367 -13.35 -2.85 -2.90
N CYS A 368 -13.13 -3.56 -4.00
CA CYS A 368 -14.08 -3.63 -5.12
C CYS A 368 -14.34 -5.10 -5.48
N GLY A 369 -15.62 -5.47 -5.64
CA GLY A 369 -16.01 -6.85 -5.91
C GLY A 369 -16.13 -7.22 -7.37
N GLU A 370 -16.48 -6.26 -8.23
CA GLU A 370 -17.04 -6.54 -9.56
C GLU A 370 -16.20 -5.94 -10.70
N THR A 371 -16.17 -6.64 -11.84
CA THR A 371 -15.41 -6.22 -13.04
C THR A 371 -15.98 -4.96 -13.68
N GLN A 372 -17.26 -4.66 -13.45
CA GLN A 372 -17.98 -3.53 -14.01
C GLN A 372 -18.00 -2.31 -13.08
N SER A 373 -17.00 -2.14 -12.21
CA SER A 373 -16.84 -0.95 -11.37
C SER A 373 -15.73 -0.06 -11.92
N ARG A 374 -15.98 0.56 -13.07
CA ARG A 374 -15.04 1.29 -13.94
C ARG A 374 -14.98 2.77 -13.58
N SER A 375 -13.92 3.44 -14.05
CA SER A 375 -13.73 4.89 -13.89
C SER A 375 -13.78 5.38 -12.44
N ASN A 376 -13.54 4.49 -11.47
CA ASN A 376 -13.40 4.86 -10.07
C ASN A 376 -12.09 5.61 -9.87
N SER A 377 -12.02 6.49 -8.87
CA SER A 377 -10.81 7.24 -8.57
C SER A 377 -10.60 7.46 -7.08
N ILE A 378 -9.33 7.47 -6.70
CA ILE A 378 -8.84 7.82 -5.38
C ILE A 378 -7.88 9.01 -5.57
N ASP A 379 -8.16 10.12 -4.90
CA ASP A 379 -7.34 11.33 -4.97
C ASP A 379 -7.13 11.97 -3.59
N ASN A 380 -5.92 12.46 -3.36
CA ASN A 380 -5.52 13.15 -2.13
C ASN A 380 -5.89 12.39 -0.83
N ILE A 381 -5.32 11.20 -0.66
CA ILE A 381 -5.56 10.35 0.53
C ILE A 381 -4.33 10.30 1.41
N TYR A 382 -4.51 10.45 2.71
CA TYR A 382 -3.48 10.11 3.70
C TYR A 382 -3.86 8.83 4.45
N GLY A 383 -2.96 7.84 4.41
CA GLY A 383 -3.17 6.50 4.97
C GLY A 383 -2.11 6.11 5.99
N LEU A 384 -2.54 5.44 7.06
CA LEU A 384 -1.70 5.04 8.19
C LEU A 384 -2.08 3.64 8.71
N TRP A 385 -1.09 2.78 8.94
CA TRP A 385 -1.27 1.49 9.61
C TRP A 385 -2.31 0.59 8.92
N LEU A 386 -2.07 0.28 7.64
CA LEU A 386 -3.00 -0.49 6.80
C LEU A 386 -2.45 -1.89 6.48
N HIS A 387 -3.33 -2.87 6.32
CA HIS A 387 -2.91 -4.12 5.68
C HIS A 387 -2.81 -3.93 4.16
N THR A 388 -3.91 -3.52 3.51
CA THR A 388 -4.00 -3.31 2.06
C THR A 388 -4.54 -1.91 1.77
N PHE A 389 -3.96 -1.18 0.82
CA PHE A 389 -4.57 0.10 0.42
C PHE A 389 -5.76 -0.13 -0.53
N VAL A 390 -5.55 -0.81 -1.66
CA VAL A 390 -6.63 -1.14 -2.62
C VAL A 390 -6.69 -2.64 -2.88
N SER A 391 -7.89 -3.20 -2.84
CA SER A 391 -8.16 -4.61 -3.15
C SER A 391 -9.26 -4.79 -4.19
N GLY A 392 -8.99 -5.66 -5.17
CA GLY A 392 -10.00 -6.20 -6.09
C GLY A 392 -10.39 -7.64 -5.76
N TYR A 393 -9.87 -8.20 -4.66
CA TYR A 393 -9.92 -9.63 -4.36
C TYR A 393 -10.65 -9.97 -3.04
N LEU A 394 -10.96 -8.99 -2.19
CA LEU A 394 -11.51 -9.26 -0.85
C LEU A 394 -13.03 -9.48 -0.81
N ILE A 395 -13.78 -8.93 -1.75
CA ILE A 395 -15.25 -8.86 -1.68
C ILE A 395 -15.88 -9.30 -3.01
N GLY A 396 -17.19 -9.55 -3.01
CA GLY A 396 -17.97 -9.87 -4.22
C GLY A 396 -17.45 -11.09 -4.98
N VAL A 397 -17.38 -10.98 -6.31
CA VAL A 397 -16.82 -12.03 -7.19
C VAL A 397 -15.28 -12.04 -7.25
N GLN A 398 -14.61 -11.15 -6.51
CA GLN A 398 -13.15 -11.10 -6.37
C GLN A 398 -12.44 -10.85 -7.71
N ALA A 399 -13.08 -10.04 -8.56
CA ALA A 399 -12.58 -9.62 -9.86
C ALA A 399 -12.73 -8.09 -10.07
N GLY A 400 -12.65 -7.32 -8.97
CA GLY A 400 -12.93 -5.89 -8.95
C GLY A 400 -12.06 -5.07 -9.91
N THR A 401 -12.67 -4.14 -10.64
CA THR A 401 -11.92 -3.10 -11.37
C THR A 401 -11.40 -2.04 -10.41
N LEU A 402 -10.11 -1.73 -10.49
CA LEU A 402 -9.49 -0.80 -9.56
C LEU A 402 -9.77 0.66 -9.89
N PRO A 403 -9.83 1.52 -8.86
CA PRO A 403 -9.76 2.95 -9.06
C PRO A 403 -8.38 3.39 -9.57
N THR A 404 -8.36 4.49 -10.32
CA THR A 404 -7.12 5.23 -10.56
C THR A 404 -6.67 5.87 -9.26
N VAL A 405 -5.39 5.73 -8.90
CA VAL A 405 -4.84 6.21 -7.63
C VAL A 405 -3.93 7.41 -7.89
N THR A 406 -4.22 8.57 -7.29
CA THR A 406 -3.42 9.79 -7.47
C THR A 406 -3.24 10.54 -6.14
N ASN A 407 -2.11 11.23 -5.97
CA ASN A 407 -1.85 12.09 -4.81
C ASN A 407 -2.02 11.36 -3.46
N VAL A 408 -1.62 10.09 -3.34
CA VAL A 408 -1.75 9.34 -2.10
C VAL A 408 -0.47 9.42 -1.29
N ASN A 409 -0.60 9.64 0.02
CA ASN A 409 0.48 9.51 0.99
C ASN A 409 0.19 8.35 1.96
N LEU A 410 0.99 7.29 1.93
CA LEU A 410 0.92 6.20 2.90
C LEU A 410 2.13 6.24 3.84
N SER A 411 1.91 6.16 5.15
CA SER A 411 2.95 6.21 6.17
C SER A 411 2.65 5.32 7.38
N GLY A 412 3.52 5.34 8.40
CA GLY A 412 3.39 4.56 9.64
C GLY A 412 3.79 3.09 9.45
N PHE A 413 3.04 2.36 8.63
CA PHE A 413 3.37 1.07 8.04
C PHE A 413 2.17 0.61 7.18
N THR A 414 2.41 0.12 5.97
CA THR A 414 1.38 -0.53 5.17
C THR A 414 1.92 -1.83 4.58
N LYS A 415 1.24 -2.96 4.78
CA LYS A 415 1.74 -4.24 4.27
C LYS A 415 1.79 -4.27 2.73
N GLN A 416 0.71 -3.85 2.07
CA GLN A 416 0.69 -3.80 0.61
C GLN A 416 -0.18 -2.67 0.06
N VAL A 417 0.24 -2.09 -1.07
CA VAL A 417 -0.54 -1.06 -1.77
C VAL A 417 -1.70 -1.70 -2.56
N LEU A 418 -1.44 -2.82 -3.23
CA LEU A 418 -2.35 -3.47 -4.17
C LEU A 418 -2.58 -4.94 -3.81
N ASN A 419 -3.84 -5.40 -3.87
CA ASN A 419 -4.20 -6.81 -3.88
C ASN A 419 -5.30 -7.07 -4.92
N VAL A 420 -4.89 -7.36 -6.15
CA VAL A 420 -5.74 -7.20 -7.33
C VAL A 420 -5.78 -8.46 -8.15
N ASN A 421 -6.99 -8.78 -8.60
CA ASN A 421 -7.26 -9.77 -9.63
C ASN A 421 -8.21 -9.19 -10.68
N SER A 422 -7.69 -8.40 -11.62
CA SER A 422 -8.47 -7.69 -12.64
C SER A 422 -7.82 -7.83 -14.02
N LEU A 423 -8.01 -8.99 -14.67
CA LEU A 423 -7.32 -9.35 -15.91
C LEU A 423 -7.53 -8.37 -17.09
N PHE A 424 -8.56 -7.53 -17.05
CA PHE A 424 -8.94 -6.67 -18.18
C PHE A 424 -8.55 -5.20 -17.98
N THR A 425 -8.35 -4.76 -16.75
CA THR A 425 -8.28 -3.33 -16.43
C THR A 425 -6.87 -2.96 -15.96
N PRO A 426 -6.26 -1.89 -16.51
CA PRO A 426 -4.93 -1.48 -16.07
C PRO A 426 -4.98 -0.85 -14.69
N VAL A 427 -3.92 -1.04 -13.90
CA VAL A 427 -3.69 -0.33 -12.65
C VAL A 427 -2.79 0.87 -12.93
N ARG A 428 -3.22 2.05 -12.47
CA ARG A 428 -2.46 3.30 -12.59
C ARG A 428 -2.37 3.99 -11.25
N VAL A 429 -1.15 4.21 -10.80
CA VAL A 429 -0.82 4.91 -9.56
C VAL A 429 0.08 6.08 -9.92
N SER A 430 -0.26 7.29 -9.51
CA SER A 430 0.53 8.48 -9.85
C SER A 430 0.69 9.48 -8.72
N LYS A 431 1.76 10.28 -8.77
CA LYS A 431 2.03 11.41 -7.86
C LYS A 431 1.90 11.03 -6.37
N SER A 432 2.29 9.81 -6.02
CA SER A 432 2.04 9.24 -4.71
C SER A 432 3.33 9.03 -3.92
N TYR A 433 3.25 9.22 -2.62
CA TYR A 433 4.34 9.03 -1.66
C TYR A 433 4.00 7.84 -0.75
N PHE A 434 4.77 6.77 -0.84
CA PHE A 434 4.62 5.59 -0.01
C PHE A 434 5.85 5.44 0.88
N GLU A 435 5.65 5.50 2.18
CA GLU A 435 6.69 5.43 3.18
C GLU A 435 6.48 4.27 4.14
N SER A 436 7.55 3.51 4.39
CA SER A 436 7.53 2.36 5.29
C SER A 436 6.49 1.30 4.87
N ILE A 437 6.32 1.07 3.56
CA ILE A 437 5.48 -0.01 3.04
C ILE A 437 6.25 -1.33 2.98
N TRP A 438 5.63 -2.48 3.22
CA TRP A 438 6.33 -3.76 3.09
C TRP A 438 6.43 -4.18 1.62
N SER A 439 5.36 -4.00 0.84
CA SER A 439 5.33 -4.27 -0.59
C SER A 439 4.39 -3.33 -1.35
N LEU A 440 4.53 -3.25 -2.67
CA LEU A 440 3.48 -2.77 -3.57
C LEU A 440 2.35 -3.80 -3.72
N GLY A 441 2.64 -5.08 -3.51
CA GLY A 441 1.66 -6.16 -3.40
C GLY A 441 1.43 -6.94 -4.70
N HIS A 442 0.19 -7.39 -4.90
CA HIS A 442 -0.23 -8.20 -6.04
C HIS A 442 -1.11 -7.37 -6.98
N ALA A 443 -0.66 -7.24 -8.23
CA ALA A 443 -1.34 -6.55 -9.30
C ALA A 443 -1.59 -7.49 -10.51
N ASN A 444 -2.50 -8.46 -10.39
CA ASN A 444 -2.91 -9.28 -11.55
C ASN A 444 -3.84 -8.47 -12.47
N ALA A 445 -3.23 -7.59 -13.25
CA ALA A 445 -3.89 -6.61 -14.10
C ALA A 445 -3.30 -6.60 -15.51
N ASN A 446 -4.03 -6.07 -16.50
CA ASN A 446 -3.59 -5.99 -17.90
C ASN A 446 -2.27 -5.19 -18.07
N ASN A 447 -2.10 -4.14 -17.28
CA ASN A 447 -0.85 -3.36 -17.19
C ASN A 447 -0.79 -2.71 -15.81
N VAL A 448 0.41 -2.45 -15.31
CA VAL A 448 0.63 -1.78 -14.01
C VAL A 448 1.59 -0.62 -14.22
N SER A 449 1.14 0.61 -13.98
CA SER A 449 2.01 1.79 -14.03
C SER A 449 2.07 2.56 -12.71
N PHE A 450 3.29 3.00 -12.39
CA PHE A 450 3.60 3.94 -11.34
C PHE A 450 4.26 5.16 -11.97
N ASP A 451 3.66 6.33 -11.81
CA ASP A 451 4.11 7.56 -12.47
C ASP A 451 4.37 8.66 -11.42
N GLN A 452 5.57 9.23 -11.40
CA GLN A 452 5.97 10.28 -10.46
C GLN A 452 5.77 9.90 -8.98
N CYS A 453 6.04 8.64 -8.63
CA CYS A 453 5.85 8.12 -7.27
C CYS A 453 7.17 8.08 -6.49
N GLN A 454 7.09 8.29 -5.18
CA GLN A 454 8.19 7.99 -4.26
C GLN A 454 7.81 6.78 -3.41
N ILE A 455 8.58 5.72 -3.51
CA ILE A 455 8.28 4.40 -2.96
C ILE A 455 9.43 4.03 -2.03
N LYS A 456 9.14 4.00 -0.73
CA LYS A 456 10.09 3.63 0.31
C LYS A 456 9.62 2.39 1.04
N PHE A 457 10.26 1.27 0.74
CA PHE A 457 10.00 0.02 1.42
C PHE A 457 10.56 0.04 2.83
N ARG A 458 9.83 -0.55 3.78
CA ARG A 458 10.37 -0.78 5.12
C ARG A 458 11.52 -1.77 5.00
N ARG A 459 12.64 -1.42 5.62
CA ARG A 459 13.79 -2.30 5.73
C ARG A 459 13.37 -3.63 6.39
N PRO A 460 13.66 -4.79 5.77
CA PRO A 460 13.58 -6.05 6.48
C PRO A 460 14.65 -6.07 7.59
N SER A 461 14.26 -6.48 8.78
CA SER A 461 15.08 -6.41 9.99
C SER A 461 14.85 -7.67 10.83
N ASN A 462 15.48 -7.75 12.01
CA ASN A 462 15.25 -8.89 12.92
C ASN A 462 13.79 -8.98 13.40
N GLU A 463 12.99 -7.93 13.20
CA GLU A 463 11.57 -7.88 13.56
C GLU A 463 10.65 -8.43 12.44
N MET A 464 11.19 -8.66 11.24
CA MET A 464 10.36 -8.84 10.05
C MET A 464 11.04 -9.57 8.89
N PHE A 465 10.37 -10.59 8.35
CA PHE A 465 10.72 -11.19 7.08
C PHE A 465 10.59 -10.20 5.90
N ALA A 466 11.42 -10.35 4.88
CA ALA A 466 11.26 -9.62 3.63
C ALA A 466 10.00 -10.11 2.89
N PRO A 467 9.39 -9.29 2.02
CA PRO A 467 8.37 -9.80 1.12
C PRO A 467 9.00 -10.77 0.11
N PRO A 468 8.33 -11.87 -0.28
CA PRO A 468 8.79 -12.73 -1.38
C PRO A 468 9.05 -11.95 -2.67
N TYR A 469 8.22 -10.94 -2.89
CA TYR A 469 8.36 -9.95 -3.95
C TYR A 469 7.78 -8.62 -3.46
N HIS A 470 8.41 -7.52 -3.85
CA HIS A 470 7.91 -6.19 -3.61
C HIS A 470 6.74 -5.85 -4.53
N LEU A 471 6.66 -6.46 -5.71
CA LEU A 471 5.51 -6.40 -6.61
C LEU A 471 5.37 -7.73 -7.36
N PHE A 472 4.16 -8.24 -7.49
CA PHE A 472 3.81 -9.25 -8.48
C PHE A 472 2.84 -8.65 -9.49
N ALA A 473 3.18 -8.73 -10.78
CA ALA A 473 2.31 -8.35 -11.88
C ALA A 473 2.57 -9.28 -13.06
N PRO A 474 1.64 -10.17 -13.45
CA PRO A 474 1.89 -11.13 -14.53
C PRO A 474 1.96 -10.45 -15.91
N GLN A 475 1.61 -9.18 -16.02
CA GLN A 475 1.80 -8.37 -17.23
C GLN A 475 2.92 -7.36 -17.04
N GLN A 476 3.22 -6.57 -18.07
CA GLN A 476 4.24 -5.52 -18.00
C GLN A 476 3.94 -4.53 -16.86
N CYS A 477 5.02 -4.12 -16.18
CA CYS A 477 5.02 -3.06 -15.19
C CYS A 477 5.93 -1.91 -15.64
N THR A 478 5.49 -0.67 -15.44
CA THR A 478 6.26 0.53 -15.75
C THR A 478 6.36 1.46 -14.56
N PHE A 479 7.56 1.96 -14.27
CA PHE A 479 7.83 3.05 -13.34
C PHE A 479 8.35 4.24 -14.14
N ARG A 480 7.68 5.40 -14.08
CA ARG A 480 8.11 6.64 -14.73
C ARG A 480 8.39 7.71 -13.71
N ASP A 481 9.56 8.33 -13.76
CA ASP A 481 10.00 9.38 -12.84
C ASP A 481 9.80 9.02 -11.36
N CYS A 482 9.97 7.74 -11.02
CA CYS A 482 9.76 7.23 -9.67
C CYS A 482 11.07 7.21 -8.86
N SER A 483 10.96 7.41 -7.55
CA SER A 483 12.02 7.07 -6.60
C SER A 483 11.66 5.74 -5.94
N ILE A 484 12.51 4.72 -6.09
CA ILE A 484 12.28 3.37 -5.53
C ILE A 484 13.43 3.06 -4.57
N GLU A 485 13.14 2.97 -3.28
CA GLU A 485 14.17 2.80 -2.25
C GLU A 485 13.67 2.02 -1.03
N TYR A 486 14.60 1.59 -0.19
CA TYR A 486 14.33 1.23 1.20
C TYR A 486 14.39 2.49 2.07
N PHE A 487 13.69 2.44 3.20
CA PHE A 487 13.56 3.56 4.11
C PHE A 487 14.90 4.02 4.75
N ASP A 488 15.93 3.17 4.73
CA ASP A 488 17.19 3.40 5.42
C ASP A 488 18.31 3.97 4.54
N ASN A 489 17.99 4.42 3.33
CA ASN A 489 18.87 5.16 2.42
C ASN A 489 20.24 4.48 2.23
N CYS A 490 20.31 3.42 1.44
CA CYS A 490 21.55 2.72 1.05
C CYS A 490 22.16 1.80 2.10
N LYS A 491 21.54 1.66 3.27
CA LYS A 491 22.04 0.76 4.33
C LYS A 491 21.48 -0.65 4.18
N THR A 492 20.33 -0.83 3.53
CA THR A 492 19.77 -2.15 3.22
C THR A 492 20.44 -2.72 1.98
N LYS A 493 21.06 -3.89 2.12
CA LYS A 493 21.68 -4.63 1.00
C LYS A 493 20.71 -5.61 0.31
N ALA A 494 19.49 -5.73 0.84
CA ALA A 494 18.48 -6.65 0.34
C ALA A 494 18.04 -6.29 -1.10
N PRO A 495 17.69 -7.28 -1.93
CA PRO A 495 17.24 -7.02 -3.29
C PRO A 495 15.81 -6.46 -3.29
N ILE A 496 15.48 -5.63 -4.28
CA ILE A 496 14.11 -5.20 -4.55
C ILE A 496 13.56 -6.09 -5.66
N MET A 497 12.50 -6.82 -5.38
CA MET A 497 12.09 -7.95 -6.19
C MET A 497 10.77 -7.66 -6.89
N PHE A 498 10.76 -7.59 -8.22
CA PHE A 498 9.55 -7.33 -9.00
C PHE A 498 9.25 -8.50 -9.92
N ARG A 499 8.24 -9.28 -9.61
CA ARG A 499 7.84 -10.39 -10.48
C ARG A 499 6.91 -9.90 -11.57
N THR A 500 7.47 -9.64 -12.75
CA THR A 500 6.71 -9.22 -13.93
C THR A 500 7.22 -9.80 -15.25
N ASN A 501 6.31 -9.95 -16.22
CA ASN A 501 6.64 -10.31 -17.60
C ASN A 501 7.45 -9.23 -18.31
N GLY A 502 7.47 -7.99 -17.81
CA GLY A 502 8.44 -7.00 -18.22
C GLY A 502 8.41 -5.75 -17.35
N LEU A 503 9.57 -5.22 -17.06
CA LEU A 503 9.77 -4.10 -16.17
C LEU A 503 10.46 -2.96 -16.90
N LEU A 504 9.76 -1.85 -17.10
CA LEU A 504 10.37 -0.61 -17.58
C LEU A 504 10.52 0.36 -16.40
N ILE A 505 11.74 0.85 -16.17
CA ILE A 505 12.00 1.96 -15.26
C ILE A 505 12.58 3.09 -16.09
N SER A 506 11.84 4.21 -16.17
CA SER A 506 12.18 5.36 -16.99
C SER A 506 12.23 6.62 -16.12
N GLY A 507 13.35 7.33 -16.08
CA GLY A 507 13.55 8.49 -15.21
C GLY A 507 13.72 8.15 -13.72
N GLY A 508 13.74 9.17 -12.87
CA GLY A 508 13.78 9.00 -11.42
C GLY A 508 15.07 8.38 -10.85
N TRP A 509 14.93 7.70 -9.71
CA TRP A 509 16.04 7.14 -8.94
C TRP A 509 15.70 5.77 -8.37
N ILE A 510 16.69 4.88 -8.29
CA ILE A 510 16.58 3.63 -7.58
C ILE A 510 17.72 3.42 -6.58
N GLU A 511 17.40 2.86 -5.42
CA GLU A 511 18.39 2.34 -4.49
C GLU A 511 19.18 1.18 -5.13
N GLY A 512 20.52 1.20 -5.03
CA GLY A 512 21.44 0.34 -5.79
C GLY A 512 21.45 -1.16 -5.43
N GLY A 513 20.29 -1.74 -5.10
CA GLY A 513 20.10 -3.18 -4.90
C GLY A 513 19.84 -3.93 -6.21
N VAL A 514 19.80 -5.26 -6.14
CA VAL A 514 19.44 -6.12 -7.27
C VAL A 514 17.94 -5.97 -7.53
N ILE A 515 17.57 -5.46 -8.71
CA ILE A 515 16.22 -5.65 -9.24
C ILE A 515 16.19 -6.92 -10.06
N VAL A 516 15.24 -7.79 -9.75
CA VAL A 516 14.95 -8.96 -10.56
C VAL A 516 13.56 -8.81 -11.15
N SER A 517 13.46 -8.91 -12.47
CA SER A 517 12.20 -9.17 -13.17
C SER A 517 12.15 -10.60 -13.65
N ASN A 518 10.96 -11.18 -13.51
CA ASN A 518 10.57 -12.53 -13.92
C ASN A 518 11.20 -13.68 -13.11
N GLY A 519 10.34 -14.62 -12.74
CA GLY A 519 10.71 -15.79 -11.95
C GLY A 519 10.95 -16.99 -12.84
N TYR A 520 12.17 -17.53 -12.84
CA TYR A 520 12.62 -18.64 -13.69
C TYR A 520 11.54 -19.72 -13.95
N THR A 521 11.15 -19.90 -15.22
CA THR A 521 10.60 -21.19 -15.67
C THR A 521 11.76 -22.16 -15.94
N ASN A 522 11.58 -23.46 -15.73
CA ASN A 522 12.67 -24.46 -15.76
C ASN A 522 13.33 -24.68 -17.14
N ARG A 523 13.01 -23.87 -18.16
CA ARG A 523 13.64 -23.95 -19.49
C ARG A 523 14.85 -23.02 -19.48
N GLY A 524 16.04 -23.60 -19.59
CA GLY A 524 17.30 -22.85 -19.57
C GLY A 524 17.35 -21.79 -20.66
N GLY A 525 17.67 -20.56 -20.25
CA GLY A 525 17.82 -19.40 -21.14
C GLY A 525 16.62 -18.45 -21.11
N ASP A 526 16.87 -17.23 -20.64
CA ASP A 526 16.37 -15.99 -21.26
C ASP A 526 15.02 -15.35 -20.88
N GLU A 527 14.72 -15.14 -19.59
CA GLU A 527 13.54 -14.30 -19.20
C GLU A 527 13.80 -13.22 -18.12
N ILE A 528 15.02 -13.13 -17.56
CA ILE A 528 15.45 -12.01 -16.69
C ILE A 528 15.73 -10.73 -17.53
N HIS A 529 15.59 -10.83 -18.86
CA HIS A 529 15.91 -9.81 -19.87
C HIS A 529 14.89 -8.70 -20.02
N ASN A 530 13.79 -8.75 -19.28
CA ASN A 530 12.71 -7.79 -19.46
C ASN A 530 12.81 -6.58 -18.52
N VAL A 531 13.93 -6.39 -17.80
CA VAL A 531 14.21 -5.12 -17.10
C VAL A 531 14.88 -4.15 -18.06
N ARG A 532 14.20 -3.07 -18.39
CA ARG A 532 14.72 -1.96 -19.19
C ARG A 532 14.83 -0.72 -18.30
N PHE A 533 16.04 -0.15 -18.23
CA PHE A 533 16.28 1.15 -17.63
C PHE A 533 16.41 2.21 -18.72
N GLU A 534 15.76 3.35 -18.54
CA GLU A 534 15.88 4.54 -19.39
C GLU A 534 16.09 5.75 -18.48
N ASN A 535 17.13 6.54 -18.71
CA ASN A 535 17.38 7.78 -17.95
C ASN A 535 17.27 7.64 -16.41
N THR A 536 17.59 6.46 -15.85
CA THR A 536 17.37 6.14 -14.43
C THR A 536 18.68 6.32 -13.64
N ARG A 537 18.61 6.93 -12.46
CA ARG A 537 19.77 7.14 -11.58
C ARG A 537 19.83 6.09 -10.47
N SER A 538 21.01 5.57 -10.15
CA SER A 538 21.24 4.70 -8.98
C SER A 538 21.78 5.51 -7.81
N LYS A 539 21.03 5.55 -6.70
CA LYS A 539 21.31 6.44 -5.54
C LYS A 539 22.51 6.00 -4.70
N CYS A 540 22.70 4.69 -4.49
CA CYS A 540 23.62 4.18 -3.45
C CYS A 540 24.97 3.73 -3.94
N LEU A 541 25.07 3.58 -5.24
CA LEU A 541 26.29 3.17 -5.87
C LEU A 541 26.88 4.28 -6.76
N GLY A 542 26.16 5.41 -6.91
CA GLY A 542 26.56 6.54 -7.74
C GLY A 542 26.49 6.28 -9.25
N TYR A 543 25.80 5.21 -9.68
CA TYR A 543 25.75 4.79 -11.08
C TYR A 543 24.54 5.38 -11.82
N ILE A 544 24.64 5.55 -13.14
CA ILE A 544 23.53 5.95 -13.99
C ILE A 544 23.26 4.79 -14.96
N GLY A 545 22.04 4.26 -14.97
CA GLY A 545 21.60 3.34 -16.01
C GLY A 545 21.05 4.15 -17.18
N ILE A 546 21.84 4.33 -18.23
CA ILE A 546 21.40 5.00 -19.45
C ILE A 546 21.46 4.01 -20.60
N ASN A 547 20.30 3.56 -21.07
CA ASN A 547 20.16 3.14 -22.47
C ASN A 547 19.99 4.41 -23.31
N ASN A 548 21.09 5.00 -23.79
CA ASN A 548 21.05 5.88 -24.94
C ASN A 548 22.23 5.57 -25.84
N PHE A 549 21.91 5.15 -27.06
CA PHE A 549 22.84 5.09 -28.17
C PHE A 549 23.37 6.51 -28.43
N GLY A 550 24.68 6.73 -28.19
CA GLY A 550 25.39 7.86 -28.82
C GLY A 550 26.11 8.87 -27.91
N THR A 551 26.18 8.70 -26.58
CA THR A 551 27.05 9.58 -25.76
C THR A 551 27.97 8.78 -24.82
N PRO A 552 29.29 9.04 -24.81
CA PRO A 552 30.22 8.37 -23.89
C PRO A 552 29.89 8.73 -22.44
N ILE A 553 29.66 7.72 -21.60
CA ILE A 553 29.38 7.91 -20.17
C ILE A 553 30.70 7.89 -19.39
N ASN A 554 30.97 8.95 -18.62
CA ASN A 554 31.99 8.93 -17.56
C ASN A 554 31.48 8.12 -16.36
N ASN A 555 31.59 6.79 -16.47
CA ASN A 555 31.13 5.83 -15.47
C ASN A 555 32.19 5.77 -14.34
N THR A 556 31.89 6.25 -13.13
CA THR A 556 32.88 6.39 -12.05
C THR A 556 33.35 5.06 -11.45
N LYS A 557 32.65 3.93 -11.70
CA LYS A 557 33.08 2.59 -11.24
C LYS A 557 32.66 1.39 -12.14
N GLY A 558 32.16 1.63 -13.37
CA GLY A 558 32.14 0.62 -14.45
C GLY A 558 31.18 -0.57 -14.36
N ILE A 559 30.02 -0.47 -13.70
CA ILE A 559 28.97 -1.52 -13.80
C ILE A 559 28.35 -1.51 -15.20
N LEU A 560 28.16 -2.69 -15.79
CA LEU A 560 27.55 -2.89 -17.11
C LEU A 560 26.08 -3.35 -16.99
N MET A 561 25.09 -2.51 -17.29
CA MET A 561 23.68 -2.90 -17.28
C MET A 561 23.11 -3.09 -18.70
N GLY A 562 23.26 -4.31 -19.24
CA GLY A 562 22.57 -4.79 -20.46
C GLY A 562 22.88 -4.02 -21.75
N GLN A 563 23.47 -4.68 -22.75
CA GLN A 563 23.79 -4.09 -24.07
C GLN A 563 24.53 -2.74 -24.04
N GLU A 564 25.27 -2.47 -22.96
CA GLU A 564 26.13 -1.29 -22.89
C GLU A 564 27.35 -1.47 -23.80
N GLU A 565 27.66 -0.40 -24.52
CA GLU A 565 28.86 -0.24 -25.33
C GLU A 565 29.83 0.66 -24.58
N ILE A 566 30.97 0.08 -24.17
CA ILE A 566 32.10 0.86 -23.67
C ILE A 566 33.11 1.01 -24.80
N SER A 567 33.31 2.26 -25.23
CA SER A 567 34.39 2.67 -26.13
C SER A 567 35.50 3.32 -25.31
N LEU A 568 36.72 2.82 -25.45
CA LEU A 568 37.89 3.40 -24.77
C LEU A 568 38.45 4.57 -25.59
N ASN A 569 38.72 5.71 -24.96
CA ASN A 569 39.18 6.93 -25.64
C ASN A 569 40.55 6.80 -26.36
N TYR A 570 41.32 5.75 -26.04
CA TYR A 570 42.69 5.56 -26.56
C TYR A 570 42.85 4.35 -27.47
N VAL A 571 41.84 3.49 -27.58
CA VAL A 571 41.87 2.30 -28.44
C VAL A 571 40.45 2.06 -28.95
N PRO A 572 40.23 1.81 -30.26
CA PRO A 572 38.91 1.52 -30.82
C PRO A 572 38.45 0.09 -30.46
N VAL A 573 38.47 -0.24 -29.17
CA VAL A 573 37.95 -1.48 -28.62
C VAL A 573 36.56 -1.19 -28.07
N LYS A 574 35.59 -1.91 -28.62
CA LYS A 574 34.20 -1.92 -28.22
C LYS A 574 33.96 -3.15 -27.36
N PHE A 575 33.69 -2.94 -26.08
CA PHE A 575 33.19 -4.04 -25.24
C PHE A 575 31.68 -4.07 -25.36
N ILE A 576 31.17 -5.18 -25.89
CA ILE A 576 29.74 -5.43 -25.94
C ILE A 576 29.46 -6.43 -24.82
N ASN A 577 28.68 -5.99 -23.84
CA ASN A 577 28.03 -6.93 -22.95
C ASN A 577 27.00 -7.72 -23.77
N ASN A 578 27.46 -8.78 -24.45
CA ASN A 578 26.63 -9.74 -25.18
C ASN A 578 25.74 -10.58 -24.25
N SER A 579 25.98 -10.48 -22.95
CA SER A 579 25.11 -11.05 -21.97
C SER A 579 23.92 -10.11 -21.86
N ASN A 580 22.72 -10.59 -22.21
CA ASN A 580 21.49 -9.85 -22.00
C ASN A 580 21.19 -9.68 -20.48
N TYR A 581 22.13 -10.01 -19.58
CA TYR A 581 21.95 -10.07 -18.13
C TYR A 581 22.41 -8.76 -17.46
N ASN A 582 21.55 -8.22 -16.59
CA ASN A 582 21.90 -7.08 -15.71
C ASN A 582 22.69 -7.51 -14.46
N TYR A 583 22.69 -8.81 -14.15
CA TYR A 583 23.46 -9.43 -13.08
C TYR A 583 23.68 -10.91 -13.42
N ASN A 584 24.73 -11.50 -12.86
CA ASN A 584 25.02 -12.91 -13.01
C ASN A 584 24.58 -13.67 -11.76
N LEU A 585 23.99 -14.86 -11.96
CA LEU A 585 23.67 -15.81 -10.89
C LEU A 585 24.61 -17.01 -10.97
N TYR A 586 25.43 -17.21 -9.95
CA TYR A 586 26.36 -18.33 -9.91
C TYR A 586 25.85 -19.39 -8.94
N GLY A 587 25.63 -20.60 -9.43
CA GLY A 587 25.34 -21.74 -8.55
C GLY A 587 26.59 -22.07 -7.75
N VAL A 588 26.52 -21.93 -6.43
CA VAL A 588 27.66 -22.12 -5.53
C VAL A 588 27.69 -23.56 -5.02
N GLU A 589 26.59 -24.02 -4.44
CA GLU A 589 26.47 -25.35 -3.83
C GLU A 589 25.02 -25.68 -3.46
N ASN A 590 24.75 -26.92 -3.06
CA ASN A 590 23.54 -27.29 -2.33
C ASN A 590 23.85 -27.22 -0.83
N ALA A 591 23.10 -26.42 -0.08
CA ALA A 591 23.33 -26.19 1.34
C ALA A 591 22.07 -26.47 2.15
N PHE A 592 22.25 -26.90 3.40
CA PHE A 592 21.15 -26.98 4.35
C PHE A 592 20.85 -25.59 4.92
N ILE A 593 19.58 -25.19 4.86
CA ILE A 593 19.05 -23.91 5.32
C ILE A 593 18.17 -24.17 6.55
N ASP A 594 18.55 -23.56 7.67
CA ASP A 594 17.79 -23.49 8.91
C ASP A 594 17.17 -22.10 9.06
N ILE A 595 15.89 -22.00 9.47
CA ILE A 595 15.13 -20.74 9.51
C ILE A 595 14.89 -20.36 10.96
N ASP A 596 15.60 -19.32 11.40
CA ASP A 596 15.36 -18.70 12.69
C ASP A 596 14.10 -17.82 12.61
N SER A 597 12.95 -18.41 12.90
CA SER A 597 11.64 -17.74 12.87
C SER A 597 11.47 -16.64 13.93
N ILE A 598 12.31 -16.65 14.98
CA ILE A 598 12.31 -15.64 16.05
C ILE A 598 13.05 -14.40 15.57
N ASN A 599 14.27 -14.56 15.05
CA ASN A 599 15.10 -13.45 14.60
C ASN A 599 14.91 -13.10 13.11
N LYS A 600 14.06 -13.85 12.40
CA LYS A 600 13.72 -13.67 10.97
C LYS A 600 14.94 -13.78 10.06
N LYS A 601 15.80 -14.78 10.33
CA LYS A 601 17.08 -15.04 9.63
C LYS A 601 17.17 -16.47 9.13
N ALA A 602 18.13 -16.73 8.25
CA ALA A 602 18.50 -18.08 7.84
C ALA A 602 19.95 -18.36 8.25
N ILE A 603 20.19 -19.55 8.78
CA ILE A 603 21.51 -20.09 9.09
C ILE A 603 21.79 -21.17 8.06
N ILE A 604 22.82 -20.98 7.25
CA ILE A 604 23.11 -21.87 6.13
C ILE A 604 24.44 -22.56 6.38
N GLN A 605 24.43 -23.89 6.40
CA GLN A 605 25.65 -24.70 6.48
C GLN A 605 26.27 -24.83 5.09
N VAL A 606 27.50 -24.37 4.92
CA VAL A 606 28.17 -24.30 3.62
C VAL A 606 29.49 -25.08 3.62
N SER A 607 29.86 -25.63 2.48
CA SER A 607 31.09 -26.41 2.31
C SER A 607 32.36 -25.55 2.33
N ASP A 608 32.25 -24.28 1.90
CA ASP A 608 33.37 -23.35 1.83
C ASP A 608 32.89 -21.90 1.96
N THR A 609 33.10 -21.30 3.12
CA THR A 609 32.73 -19.92 3.41
C THR A 609 33.49 -18.90 2.56
N GLY A 610 34.63 -19.28 1.97
CA GLY A 610 35.39 -18.44 1.05
C GLY A 610 34.63 -18.12 -0.25
N ARG A 611 33.52 -18.81 -0.54
CA ARG A 611 32.67 -18.54 -1.71
C ARG A 611 31.67 -17.38 -1.49
N TYR A 612 31.59 -16.87 -0.26
CA TYR A 612 30.62 -15.87 0.17
C TYR A 612 31.29 -14.61 0.73
N GLN A 613 30.60 -13.48 0.66
CA GLN A 613 30.99 -12.20 1.22
C GLN A 613 29.84 -11.54 1.98
N VAL A 614 30.16 -10.76 3.00
CA VAL A 614 29.15 -9.95 3.70
C VAL A 614 28.54 -8.92 2.74
N GLY A 615 27.25 -9.06 2.47
CA GLY A 615 26.49 -8.29 1.51
C GLY A 615 26.17 -9.02 0.20
N ASP A 616 26.67 -10.24 0.01
CA ASP A 616 26.25 -11.09 -1.12
C ASP A 616 24.74 -11.32 -1.06
N ASN A 617 24.06 -11.07 -2.17
CA ASN A 617 22.64 -11.40 -2.33
C ASN A 617 22.52 -12.85 -2.76
N LEU A 618 21.77 -13.64 -1.99
CA LEU A 618 21.59 -15.06 -2.23
C LEU A 618 20.23 -15.34 -2.86
N PHE A 619 20.19 -16.34 -3.71
CA PHE A 619 19.00 -16.85 -4.37
C PHE A 619 18.97 -18.38 -4.29
N THR A 620 17.80 -18.95 -4.46
CA THR A 620 17.62 -20.41 -4.53
C THR A 620 16.53 -20.77 -5.53
N ASN A 621 16.45 -22.03 -5.94
CA ASN A 621 15.33 -22.55 -6.73
C ASN A 621 14.17 -23.08 -5.88
N VAL A 622 14.28 -23.05 -4.55
CA VAL A 622 13.16 -23.33 -3.66
C VAL A 622 12.12 -22.24 -3.83
N PHE A 623 10.88 -22.66 -4.05
CA PHE A 623 9.76 -21.78 -4.29
C PHE A 623 9.21 -21.28 -2.96
N VAL A 624 9.22 -19.96 -2.78
CA VAL A 624 8.45 -19.32 -1.73
C VAL A 624 7.07 -19.04 -2.28
N TYR A 625 6.07 -19.72 -1.73
CA TYR A 625 4.69 -19.38 -2.00
C TYR A 625 4.31 -18.17 -1.13
N PRO A 626 3.63 -17.16 -1.69
CA PRO A 626 2.93 -16.22 -0.84
C PRO A 626 1.90 -16.99 -0.02
N ASP A 627 1.71 -16.61 1.24
CA ASP A 627 0.89 -17.27 2.26
C ASP A 627 -0.62 -17.41 1.95
N SER A 628 -1.04 -17.15 0.70
CA SER A 628 -2.40 -17.38 0.23
C SER A 628 -2.44 -18.54 -0.76
N SER A 629 -3.35 -19.49 -0.54
CA SER A 629 -3.66 -20.69 -1.31
C SER A 629 -3.90 -20.52 -2.83
N ASP A 630 -3.90 -19.30 -3.37
CA ASP A 630 -4.48 -19.00 -4.68
C ASP A 630 -3.49 -18.61 -5.79
N MET A 631 -2.19 -18.92 -5.62
CA MET A 631 -1.22 -18.78 -6.71
C MET A 631 -0.87 -20.12 -7.35
N LEU A 632 -1.86 -20.70 -8.03
CA LEU A 632 -1.63 -21.83 -8.92
C LEU A 632 -0.67 -21.41 -10.06
N GLY A 633 0.54 -21.94 -10.03
CA GLY A 633 1.17 -22.36 -11.28
C GLY A 633 2.47 -21.68 -11.71
N SER A 634 3.08 -20.78 -10.94
CA SER A 634 4.33 -20.18 -11.39
C SER A 634 5.46 -20.31 -10.35
N ARG A 635 6.34 -21.26 -10.65
CA ARG A 635 7.62 -21.55 -10.00
C ARG A 635 8.61 -20.42 -10.34
N SER A 636 9.19 -19.75 -9.33
CA SER A 636 10.27 -18.76 -9.47
C SER A 636 11.43 -19.09 -8.53
N ARG A 637 12.68 -18.91 -8.96
CA ARG A 637 13.79 -18.81 -8.00
C ARG A 637 13.49 -17.70 -7.00
N SER A 638 13.56 -18.00 -5.71
CA SER A 638 13.27 -17.04 -4.66
C SER A 638 14.57 -16.39 -4.17
N PRO A 639 14.55 -15.08 -3.87
CA PRO A 639 15.63 -14.47 -3.11
C PRO A 639 15.70 -15.19 -1.76
N LEU A 640 16.89 -15.47 -1.25
CA LEU A 640 17.04 -16.03 0.10
C LEU A 640 17.37 -14.93 1.11
N GLY A 641 17.87 -13.78 0.65
CA GLY A 641 18.26 -12.63 1.46
C GLY A 641 19.68 -12.19 1.13
N PHE A 642 20.35 -11.55 2.09
CA PHE A 642 21.77 -11.19 1.95
C PHE A 642 22.62 -11.72 3.11
N VAL A 643 23.88 -12.07 2.81
CA VAL A 643 24.85 -12.54 3.80
C VAL A 643 25.19 -11.39 4.75
N SER A 644 24.81 -11.54 6.01
CA SER A 644 25.07 -10.57 7.07
C SER A 644 26.31 -10.91 7.90
N GLU A 645 26.61 -12.20 8.04
CA GLU A 645 27.73 -12.72 8.83
C GLU A 645 28.27 -13.99 8.18
N ILE A 646 29.58 -14.19 8.29
CA ILE A 646 30.26 -15.41 7.86
C ILE A 646 31.01 -15.96 9.07
N ARG A 647 30.74 -17.22 9.42
CA ARG A 647 31.46 -17.98 10.45
C ARG A 647 32.33 -19.03 9.76
N LYS A 648 32.84 -20.03 10.48
CA LYS A 648 33.78 -21.03 9.93
C LYS A 648 33.15 -21.92 8.85
N ASP A 649 31.95 -22.41 9.09
CA ASP A 649 31.22 -23.40 8.26
C ASP A 649 29.75 -23.00 8.04
N THR A 650 29.37 -21.81 8.50
CA THR A 650 28.01 -21.29 8.35
C THR A 650 28.02 -19.85 7.90
N ILE A 651 27.00 -19.47 7.13
CA ILE A 651 26.69 -18.07 6.82
C ILE A 651 25.32 -17.71 7.40
N ILE A 652 25.18 -16.47 7.87
CA ILE A 652 23.91 -15.95 8.38
C ILE A 652 23.33 -14.98 7.37
N VAL A 653 22.09 -15.25 6.97
CA VAL A 653 21.37 -14.48 5.97
C VAL A 653 20.23 -13.71 6.63
N ASN A 654 20.22 -12.40 6.40
CA ASN A 654 19.13 -11.52 6.82
C ASN A 654 18.17 -11.27 5.65
N SER A 655 17.00 -10.70 5.94
CA SER A 655 15.96 -10.40 4.95
C SER A 655 15.45 -11.65 4.24
N VAL A 656 15.30 -12.75 5.00
CA VAL A 656 14.70 -13.98 4.50
C VAL A 656 13.25 -13.70 4.10
N PRO A 657 12.78 -14.20 2.95
CA PRO A 657 11.39 -14.01 2.59
C PRO A 657 10.42 -14.72 3.52
N HIS A 658 9.26 -14.09 3.70
CA HIS A 658 8.13 -14.73 4.37
C HIS A 658 7.68 -16.00 3.65
N GLY A 659 7.41 -17.09 4.37
CA GLY A 659 6.97 -18.36 3.78
C GLY A 659 8.10 -19.27 3.26
N PHE A 660 9.37 -18.92 3.48
CA PHE A 660 10.49 -19.80 3.15
C PHE A 660 10.59 -20.97 4.15
N SER A 661 10.70 -22.21 3.66
CA SER A 661 10.82 -23.40 4.51
C SER A 661 12.26 -23.91 4.63
N GLU A 662 12.58 -24.51 5.78
CA GLU A 662 13.85 -25.18 6.04
C GLU A 662 14.10 -26.35 5.08
N GLY A 663 15.38 -26.65 4.82
CA GLY A 663 15.76 -27.81 4.02
C GLY A 663 17.04 -27.63 3.19
N ILE A 664 17.37 -28.64 2.38
CA ILE A 664 18.50 -28.58 1.45
C ILE A 664 18.07 -27.87 0.17
N ALA A 665 18.82 -26.84 -0.22
CA ALA A 665 18.52 -26.05 -1.40
C ALA A 665 19.79 -25.63 -2.15
N PRO A 666 19.76 -25.53 -3.50
CA PRO A 666 20.84 -24.89 -4.24
C PRO A 666 20.89 -23.41 -3.91
N ILE A 667 22.11 -22.94 -3.62
CA ILE A 667 22.41 -21.55 -3.34
C ILE A 667 23.06 -20.92 -4.56
N TYR A 668 22.53 -19.78 -4.97
CA TYR A 668 23.09 -18.94 -6.00
C TYR A 668 23.52 -17.59 -5.40
N VAL A 669 24.66 -17.06 -5.82
CA VAL A 669 25.10 -15.70 -5.47
C VAL A 669 24.86 -14.78 -6.66
N ALA A 670 24.20 -13.65 -6.44
CA ALA A 670 24.06 -12.59 -7.43
C ALA A 670 25.27 -11.64 -7.40
N SER A 671 25.83 -11.33 -8.56
CA SER A 671 26.84 -10.28 -8.72
C SER A 671 26.51 -9.42 -9.93
N PHE A 672 26.72 -8.11 -9.78
CA PHE A 672 26.72 -7.22 -10.92
C PHE A 672 28.00 -7.39 -11.73
N PRO A 673 27.92 -7.43 -13.07
CA PRO A 673 29.09 -7.38 -13.92
C PRO A 673 29.72 -5.98 -13.80
N ILE A 674 30.94 -5.94 -13.28
CA ILE A 674 31.82 -4.78 -13.29
C ILE A 674 32.80 -5.00 -14.43
N PHE A 675 32.90 -4.01 -15.31
CA PHE A 675 33.93 -3.97 -16.32
C PHE A 675 35.30 -3.91 -15.63
N ILE A 676 36.08 -4.96 -15.84
CA ILE A 676 37.50 -4.96 -15.53
C ILE A 676 38.27 -5.16 -16.82
N GLN A 677 39.42 -4.49 -16.92
CA GLN A 677 40.35 -4.79 -17.99
C GLN A 677 40.80 -6.25 -17.90
N PRO A 678 41.19 -6.90 -19.01
CA PRO A 678 41.67 -8.27 -18.98
C PRO A 678 42.79 -8.45 -17.95
N VAL A 679 42.62 -9.44 -17.07
CA VAL A 679 43.62 -9.83 -16.07
C VAL A 679 44.02 -11.27 -16.38
N TRP A 680 45.32 -11.53 -16.50
CA TRP A 680 45.86 -12.86 -16.77
C TRP A 680 46.72 -13.30 -15.60
N GLY A 681 46.81 -14.61 -15.34
CA GLY A 681 47.73 -15.13 -14.33
C GLY A 681 47.78 -16.65 -14.28
N ASP A 682 48.72 -17.16 -13.49
CA ASP A 682 48.91 -18.59 -13.28
C ASP A 682 48.12 -19.08 -12.08
N PHE A 683 47.31 -20.12 -12.29
CA PHE A 683 46.57 -20.81 -11.24
C PHE A 683 47.31 -22.10 -10.86
N THR A 684 47.44 -22.37 -9.57
CA THR A 684 48.00 -23.62 -9.05
C THR A 684 46.96 -24.32 -8.19
N SER A 685 46.60 -25.57 -8.50
CA SER A 685 45.62 -26.34 -7.72
C SER A 685 46.03 -26.41 -6.24
N GLY A 686 45.08 -26.18 -5.34
CA GLY A 686 45.32 -26.13 -3.89
C GLY A 686 45.89 -24.81 -3.37
N SER A 687 46.32 -23.89 -4.25
CA SER A 687 46.76 -22.53 -3.88
C SER A 687 45.62 -21.54 -4.03
N ASN A 688 45.52 -20.57 -3.11
CA ASN A 688 44.67 -19.41 -3.27
C ASN A 688 45.42 -18.20 -3.86
N ILE A 689 46.67 -18.36 -4.32
CA ILE A 689 47.45 -17.26 -4.89
C ILE A 689 47.57 -17.48 -6.40
N ILE A 690 47.08 -16.51 -7.18
CA ILE A 690 47.38 -16.37 -8.59
C ILE A 690 48.70 -15.63 -8.71
N THR A 691 49.66 -16.23 -9.40
CA THR A 691 51.00 -15.65 -9.63
C THR A 691 51.16 -15.14 -11.05
N ASN A 692 52.24 -14.39 -11.31
CA ASN A 692 52.58 -13.86 -12.64
C ASN A 692 51.41 -13.07 -13.26
N VAL A 693 50.72 -12.28 -12.43
CA VAL A 693 49.55 -11.52 -12.85
C VAL A 693 49.96 -10.43 -13.83
N ILE A 694 49.33 -10.41 -15.00
CA ILE A 694 49.51 -9.37 -16.02
C ILE A 694 48.19 -8.64 -16.23
N THR A 695 48.19 -7.35 -15.94
CA THR A 695 47.04 -6.48 -16.17
C THR A 695 47.47 -5.02 -16.24
N ASN A 696 46.70 -4.22 -16.97
CA ASN A 696 46.81 -2.76 -16.99
C ASN A 696 46.14 -2.13 -15.76
N GLN A 697 45.16 -2.82 -15.17
CA GLN A 697 44.47 -2.38 -13.97
C GLN A 697 44.06 -3.60 -13.14
N TYR A 698 44.62 -3.71 -11.93
CA TYR A 698 44.24 -4.76 -11.00
C TYR A 698 42.75 -4.70 -10.66
N PRO A 699 42.08 -5.85 -10.49
CA PRO A 699 40.71 -5.88 -10.00
C PRO A 699 40.62 -5.29 -8.60
N THR A 700 39.46 -4.85 -8.15
CA THR A 700 39.30 -4.35 -6.78
C THR A 700 39.22 -5.51 -5.78
N VAL A 701 39.70 -5.31 -4.55
CA VAL A 701 39.45 -6.24 -3.45
C VAL A 701 37.95 -6.35 -3.23
N GLY A 702 37.47 -7.58 -3.06
CA GLY A 702 36.05 -7.91 -2.98
C GLY A 702 35.44 -8.29 -4.33
N LEU A 703 36.11 -8.05 -5.45
CA LEU A 703 35.55 -8.39 -6.75
C LEU A 703 35.42 -9.90 -6.95
N LYS A 704 34.22 -10.37 -7.28
CA LYS A 704 33.97 -11.75 -7.72
C LYS A 704 34.61 -11.97 -9.08
N ILE A 705 35.31 -13.09 -9.28
CA ILE A 705 36.02 -13.37 -10.52
C ILE A 705 35.75 -14.79 -11.01
N PHE A 706 35.89 -14.98 -12.31
CA PHE A 706 35.54 -16.20 -13.03
C PHE A 706 36.75 -16.70 -13.79
N ASN A 707 37.11 -17.94 -13.49
CA ASN A 707 37.97 -18.78 -14.29
C ASN A 707 37.55 -20.23 -14.02
N SER A 708 37.76 -21.13 -14.98
CA SER A 708 37.43 -22.55 -14.79
C SER A 708 38.39 -23.27 -13.83
N ALA A 709 39.50 -22.63 -13.44
CA ALA A 709 40.44 -23.09 -12.42
C ALA A 709 40.03 -22.79 -10.99
N ILE A 710 39.01 -21.95 -10.75
CA ILE A 710 38.58 -21.54 -9.41
C ILE A 710 37.10 -21.89 -9.16
N PRO A 711 36.70 -22.18 -7.91
CA PRO A 711 35.29 -22.39 -7.59
C PRO A 711 34.41 -21.17 -7.91
N TYR A 712 33.15 -21.41 -8.25
CA TYR A 712 32.17 -20.33 -8.35
C TYR A 712 32.01 -19.60 -7.01
N GLY A 713 31.85 -18.28 -7.07
CA GLY A 713 31.77 -17.41 -5.90
C GLY A 713 33.12 -16.92 -5.35
N ALA A 714 34.24 -17.41 -5.89
CA ALA A 714 35.58 -16.91 -5.54
C ALA A 714 35.71 -15.40 -5.81
N TYR A 715 36.44 -14.72 -4.92
CA TYR A 715 36.69 -13.28 -5.03
C TYR A 715 38.12 -12.90 -4.69
N VAL A 716 38.51 -11.70 -5.10
CA VAL A 716 39.80 -11.09 -4.79
C VAL A 716 39.86 -10.71 -3.31
N LYS A 717 40.67 -11.43 -2.52
CA LYS A 717 40.86 -11.18 -1.08
C LYS A 717 41.98 -10.16 -0.82
N ALA A 718 43.05 -10.22 -1.60
CA ALA A 718 44.17 -9.27 -1.51
C ALA A 718 44.90 -9.17 -2.85
N ILE A 719 45.61 -8.06 -3.04
CA ILE A 719 46.41 -7.79 -4.23
C ILE A 719 47.80 -7.39 -3.77
N ASN A 720 48.83 -7.97 -4.39
CA ASN A 720 50.21 -7.56 -4.19
C ASN A 720 50.80 -7.18 -5.54
N THR A 721 50.83 -5.87 -5.80
CA THR A 721 51.32 -5.31 -7.07
C THR A 721 52.83 -5.43 -7.23
N THR A 722 53.59 -5.51 -6.14
CA THR A 722 55.05 -5.70 -6.18
C THR A 722 55.42 -7.10 -6.66
N ASN A 723 54.70 -8.11 -6.18
CA ASN A 723 54.95 -9.51 -6.54
C ASN A 723 54.11 -9.99 -7.73
N ASN A 724 53.29 -9.12 -8.31
CA ASN A 724 52.31 -9.45 -9.35
C ASN A 724 51.44 -10.65 -8.96
N THR A 725 50.82 -10.60 -7.79
CA THR A 725 49.94 -11.67 -7.32
C THR A 725 48.56 -11.19 -6.89
N ILE A 726 47.57 -12.07 -7.06
CA ILE A 726 46.20 -11.91 -6.56
C ILE A 726 45.93 -13.05 -5.59
N THR A 727 45.55 -12.73 -4.37
CA THR A 727 45.08 -13.72 -3.39
C THR A 727 43.57 -13.86 -3.49
N LEU A 728 43.11 -15.09 -3.63
CA LEU A 728 41.72 -15.51 -3.71
C LEU A 728 41.16 -15.84 -2.34
N SER A 729 39.83 -15.77 -2.26
CA SER A 729 39.06 -16.22 -1.09
C SER A 729 39.01 -17.73 -0.93
N THR A 730 39.23 -18.48 -2.01
CA THR A 730 39.22 -19.95 -2.08
C THR A 730 40.46 -20.46 -2.80
N ASN A 731 40.80 -21.73 -2.59
CA ASN A 731 41.87 -22.38 -3.35
C ASN A 731 41.41 -22.66 -4.79
N ALA A 732 42.32 -22.54 -5.74
CA ALA A 732 42.10 -23.01 -7.10
C ALA A 732 41.91 -24.53 -7.11
N ILE A 733 40.97 -24.99 -7.92
CA ILE A 733 40.64 -26.42 -8.08
C ILE A 733 41.47 -27.07 -9.19
N GLN A 734 42.04 -26.28 -10.10
CA GLN A 734 42.87 -26.78 -11.20
C GLN A 734 44.11 -25.90 -11.38
N THR A 735 45.21 -26.51 -11.82
CA THR A 735 46.38 -25.77 -12.28
C THR A 735 46.14 -25.32 -13.71
N LYS A 736 46.21 -24.02 -13.98
CA LYS A 736 46.11 -23.44 -15.32
C LYS A 736 47.17 -22.36 -15.50
N PRO A 737 48.20 -22.60 -16.32
CA PRO A 737 49.17 -21.56 -16.62
C PRO A 737 48.51 -20.50 -17.49
N PHE A 738 48.68 -19.24 -17.11
CA PHE A 738 48.41 -18.05 -17.88
C PHE A 738 47.00 -17.98 -18.49
N ASP A 739 45.98 -18.03 -17.64
CA ASP A 739 44.57 -18.02 -18.07
C ASP A 739 43.86 -16.70 -17.72
N LEU A 740 42.79 -16.39 -18.45
CA LEU A 740 42.05 -15.14 -18.32
C LEU A 740 41.15 -15.16 -17.09
N ILE A 741 41.28 -14.13 -16.27
CA ILE A 741 40.38 -13.79 -15.18
C ILE A 741 39.40 -12.73 -15.70
N ARG A 742 38.11 -12.98 -15.51
CA ARG A 742 37.04 -12.06 -15.91
C ARG A 742 36.02 -11.91 -14.79
N ASN A 743 35.30 -10.80 -14.73
CA ASN A 743 34.16 -10.62 -13.80
C ASN A 743 32.80 -10.94 -14.48
N ALA A 744 32.76 -10.98 -15.81
CA ALA A 744 31.56 -11.34 -16.57
C ALA A 744 31.94 -12.00 -17.90
N PRO A 745 31.03 -12.76 -18.53
CA PRO A 745 31.18 -13.15 -19.94
C PRO A 745 30.90 -11.95 -20.83
N TYR A 746 31.93 -11.34 -21.43
CA TYR A 746 31.78 -10.26 -22.41
C TYR A 746 32.36 -10.66 -23.77
N LYS A 747 31.82 -10.08 -24.85
CA LYS A 747 32.41 -10.14 -26.18
C LYS A 747 33.24 -8.88 -26.39
N GLN A 748 34.48 -9.05 -26.81
CA GLN A 748 35.32 -7.94 -27.23
C GLN A 748 35.22 -7.81 -28.76
N GLU A 749 34.80 -6.65 -29.24
CA GLU A 749 34.88 -6.25 -30.64
C GLU A 749 35.95 -5.18 -30.78
N VAL A 750 36.77 -5.26 -31.82
CA VAL A 750 37.81 -4.27 -32.11
C VAL A 750 37.51 -3.69 -33.47
N GLU A 751 37.38 -2.37 -33.53
CA GLU A 751 37.19 -1.63 -34.76
C GLU A 751 38.53 -1.03 -35.18
N VAL A 752 39.05 -1.35 -36.36
CA VAL A 752 40.35 -0.81 -36.81
C VAL A 752 40.10 0.19 -37.93
N SER A 753 40.46 1.46 -37.68
CA SER A 753 40.40 2.54 -38.67
C SER A 753 41.80 3.03 -39.06
N LYS A 754 41.96 3.44 -40.32
CA LYS A 754 43.22 3.88 -40.94
C LYS A 754 43.92 5.02 -40.18
N ASN A 755 43.14 5.88 -39.53
CA ASN A 755 43.64 7.08 -38.86
C ASN A 755 44.22 6.82 -37.45
N ASN A 756 44.01 5.62 -36.90
CA ASN A 756 44.54 5.22 -35.58
C ASN A 756 45.85 4.41 -35.68
N TRP A 757 46.55 4.51 -36.82
CA TRP A 757 47.80 3.81 -37.10
C TRP A 757 48.98 4.79 -37.12
N PRO A 758 50.12 4.49 -36.44
CA PRO A 758 50.45 3.28 -35.70
C PRO A 758 50.01 3.34 -34.24
N LEU A 759 49.60 2.18 -33.70
CA LEU A 759 49.65 1.97 -32.26
C LEU A 759 51.06 2.39 -31.79
N PRO A 760 51.20 3.26 -30.77
CA PRO A 760 52.49 3.76 -30.34
C PRO A 760 53.50 2.61 -30.19
N ASN A 761 54.67 2.77 -30.82
CA ASN A 761 55.74 1.78 -30.98
C ASN A 761 55.82 0.72 -29.86
N GLY A 762 55.46 -0.53 -30.18
CA GLY A 762 55.75 -1.69 -29.35
C GLY A 762 54.67 -2.12 -28.35
N VAL A 763 53.49 -1.49 -28.33
CA VAL A 763 52.40 -1.91 -27.44
C VAL A 763 51.77 -3.22 -27.94
N THR A 764 52.15 -4.35 -27.33
CA THR A 764 51.42 -5.62 -27.46
C THR A 764 50.22 -5.59 -26.52
N THR A 765 49.01 -5.50 -27.07
CA THR A 765 47.79 -5.60 -26.27
C THR A 765 47.29 -7.05 -26.35
N PRO A 766 47.12 -7.77 -25.22
CA PRO A 766 46.58 -9.12 -25.24
C PRO A 766 45.10 -9.07 -25.65
N PHE A 767 44.71 -9.87 -26.65
CA PHE A 767 43.34 -10.00 -27.10
C PHE A 767 42.71 -11.30 -26.59
N ILE A 768 41.40 -11.29 -26.37
CA ILE A 768 40.66 -12.50 -26.01
C ILE A 768 40.62 -13.43 -27.25
N LYS A 769 40.96 -14.71 -27.06
CA LYS A 769 40.83 -15.73 -28.12
C LYS A 769 39.38 -15.75 -28.63
N GLY A 770 39.17 -15.49 -29.93
CA GLY A 770 37.85 -15.37 -30.54
C GLY A 770 37.27 -13.95 -30.61
N ALA A 771 38.04 -12.91 -30.26
CA ALA A 771 37.66 -11.52 -30.50
C ALA A 771 37.33 -11.27 -31.99
N THR A 772 36.30 -10.47 -32.26
CA THR A 772 35.94 -10.09 -33.62
C THR A 772 36.64 -8.79 -33.99
N VAL A 773 37.46 -8.81 -35.04
CA VAL A 773 38.10 -7.62 -35.60
C VAL A 773 37.28 -7.14 -36.80
N ARG A 774 36.79 -5.91 -36.77
CA ARG A 774 36.11 -5.26 -37.90
C ARG A 774 36.98 -4.16 -38.47
N PHE A 775 37.07 -4.11 -39.79
CA PHE A 775 37.75 -3.03 -40.51
C PHE A 775 36.69 -2.09 -41.07
N THR A 776 36.77 -0.80 -40.76
CA THR A 776 35.82 0.21 -41.26
C THR A 776 36.11 0.65 -42.68
N ASP A 777 37.30 0.33 -43.20
CA ASP A 777 37.76 0.71 -44.53
C ASP A 777 38.46 -0.49 -45.19
N PRO A 778 37.70 -1.45 -45.76
CA PRO A 778 38.26 -2.66 -46.36
C PRO A 778 39.07 -2.38 -47.63
N GLU A 779 38.87 -1.24 -48.29
CA GLU A 779 39.62 -0.84 -49.51
C GLU A 779 41.01 -0.28 -49.18
N ALA A 780 41.26 0.13 -47.92
CA ALA A 780 42.56 0.62 -47.47
C ALA A 780 43.53 -0.47 -46.95
N LEU A 781 43.10 -1.73 -46.89
CA LEU A 781 44.00 -2.86 -46.66
C LEU A 781 44.71 -3.18 -47.98
N ASP A 782 45.77 -2.43 -48.26
CA ASP A 782 46.73 -2.80 -49.29
C ASP A 782 47.17 -4.26 -49.06
N SER A 783 47.33 -5.04 -50.11
CA SER A 783 47.49 -6.51 -50.09
C SER A 783 48.74 -7.02 -49.34
N ASN A 784 49.49 -6.13 -48.69
CA ASN A 784 50.77 -6.35 -48.02
C ASN A 784 50.69 -6.38 -46.48
N PHE A 785 49.51 -6.23 -45.88
CA PHE A 785 49.36 -6.28 -44.42
C PHE A 785 48.92 -7.66 -43.94
N GLY A 786 49.84 -8.39 -43.29
CA GLY A 786 49.56 -9.61 -42.55
C GLY A 786 49.43 -9.33 -41.05
N TRP A 787 48.53 -10.05 -40.39
CA TRP A 787 48.56 -10.17 -38.93
C TRP A 787 49.25 -11.47 -38.57
N ILE A 788 50.41 -11.41 -37.91
CA ILE A 788 51.06 -12.61 -37.39
C ILE A 788 50.75 -12.74 -35.90
N CYS A 789 50.32 -13.93 -35.50
CA CYS A 789 50.31 -14.33 -34.11
C CYS A 789 51.77 -14.41 -33.63
N VAL A 790 52.26 -13.39 -32.92
CA VAL A 790 53.67 -13.31 -32.47
C VAL A 790 54.01 -14.26 -31.31
N LYS A 791 53.04 -15.03 -30.80
CA LYS A 791 53.28 -16.12 -29.85
C LYS A 791 52.86 -17.46 -30.46
N GLY A 792 53.61 -17.87 -31.47
CA GLY A 792 53.48 -19.14 -32.17
C GLY A 792 54.83 -19.54 -32.77
N GLY A 793 55.83 -19.69 -31.92
CA GLY A 793 57.17 -20.12 -32.29
C GLY A 793 57.84 -20.80 -31.10
N ILE A 794 57.87 -22.14 -31.14
CA ILE A 794 58.44 -23.14 -30.21
C ILE A 794 57.34 -23.99 -29.53
N ASN A 795 57.46 -25.31 -29.73
CA ASN A 795 56.57 -26.35 -29.24
C ASN A 795 56.43 -26.31 -27.70
N GLY A 796 55.20 -26.06 -27.21
CA GLY A 796 54.87 -26.21 -25.80
C GLY A 796 53.69 -25.36 -25.33
N THR A 797 52.48 -25.92 -25.43
CA THR A 797 51.21 -25.52 -24.78
C THR A 797 50.50 -24.25 -25.28
N ALA A 798 49.25 -24.47 -25.71
CA ALA A 798 48.36 -23.51 -26.33
C ALA A 798 47.85 -22.45 -25.35
N ASN A 799 48.24 -21.18 -25.50
CA ASN A 799 47.51 -20.04 -24.90
C ASN A 799 47.63 -18.78 -25.77
N THR A 800 46.46 -18.16 -26.03
CA THR A 800 46.10 -16.83 -26.59
C THR A 800 46.92 -16.20 -27.73
N PRO A 801 46.28 -15.79 -28.86
CA PRO A 801 47.00 -15.10 -29.92
C PRO A 801 47.36 -13.67 -29.53
N VAL A 802 48.65 -13.34 -29.61
CA VAL A 802 49.15 -11.96 -29.57
C VAL A 802 49.31 -11.52 -31.01
N PHE A 803 48.55 -10.52 -31.46
CA PHE A 803 48.63 -10.06 -32.85
C PHE A 803 49.58 -8.87 -32.93
N LYS A 804 50.58 -8.98 -33.80
CA LYS A 804 51.40 -7.85 -34.24
C LYS A 804 51.06 -7.60 -35.70
N ALA A 805 50.81 -6.35 -36.05
CA ALA A 805 50.75 -5.99 -37.46
C ALA A 805 52.16 -6.10 -38.03
N VAL A 806 52.28 -6.79 -39.15
CA VAL A 806 53.55 -6.96 -39.87
C VAL A 806 53.28 -6.59 -41.31
N THR A 807 54.03 -5.60 -41.76
CA THR A 807 54.27 -5.36 -43.17
C THR A 807 55.07 -6.54 -43.69
N TRP A 808 54.53 -7.24 -44.70
CA TRP A 808 55.31 -8.22 -45.45
C TRP A 808 56.40 -7.54 -46.26
#